data_AF-A0ABD3VHE0-F1
#
_entry.id   AF-A0ABD3VHE0-F1
#
_cell.length_a   1.000
_cell.length_b   1.000
_cell.length_c   1.000
_cell.angle_alpha   90.00
_cell.angle_beta   90.00
_cell.angle_gamma   90.00
#
_symmetry.space_group_name_H-M   'P 1'
#
loop_
_entity.id
_entity.type
_entity.pdbx_description
1 polymer ?
#
loop_
_entity_poly.entity_id
_entity_poly.type
_entity_poly.pdbx_seq_one_letter_code
_entity_poly.pdbx_strand_id
1 'polypeptide(L)'
;MHAEVKMDGKMFGLSVCFLVFSILGEYSCNANLEFKMLHDNPINTTVNSLFEKIKEMQIVQEKNGTMPFSWMKQKGSYVSEVKLNFHGDFEYAALRRMFAVPDNNMFTSAWVTSCLLEAYSYGNCPKPSKEQVGLAVNATSEYHNQNLNNGETIMTFWPQVFNTSVNAWQSAPGNLNSLLNLSKYFPAKVVEEILKLLHLDEMEKALEQLLRYSDEFLLAFHIPPDFDDTFVNLGVGAMLGFNIADFCDEWNMWYSRNQNMSAVFDALKKYAYRPFSSDSRVNSIDPRTYFYLRNFLSDSKSKGADLALVTTWVQDTEEVKTWFYKGVAMPFNVNNIDVTVCANVLFGITAGVLSGAIDKPDLYIDEDVKMIYMNTTSLIVYEIARNLSSRPDLSLTYYPSKFEFYWFTSRTYSLLNRKYGKGGFPKELEYLEFAWQTLGPVLKQYMTKDVILSFALDTMGRAFVDDFLGDGDLDFKNFTLRRAEDRIFSTAMAVNSLIYTWTIFDGKDRHLVWDIDTPDHVKTMIARAVDWLNIHTLSGEYKPWNAFFSGSGKGVNSMPFPYPTNRREYFNGTTFPDTKFPPTPTFILAMQGYISEDEYTAMLKQPHFGMMTPLTFNGYNSEIGSFFPFWSCDAYTYSAVLVALANYQNIRQ
;
A
#
# COMPACT_ATOMS: atom_id res chain seq x y z
N MET A 1 -1.46 -13.26 -36.05
CA MET A 1 -0.27 -13.18 -36.94
C MET A 1 0.82 -12.45 -36.18
N HIS A 2 1.75 -13.18 -35.58
CA HIS A 2 2.90 -12.60 -34.89
C HIS A 2 3.97 -12.24 -35.93
N ALA A 3 4.26 -10.96 -36.07
CA ALA A 3 5.46 -10.51 -36.75
C ALA A 3 6.64 -10.72 -35.78
N GLU A 4 7.52 -11.68 -36.09
CA GLU A 4 8.83 -11.80 -35.47
C GLU A 4 9.64 -10.54 -35.80
N VAL A 5 9.78 -9.64 -34.83
CA VAL A 5 10.77 -8.58 -34.88
C VAL A 5 12.12 -9.23 -34.58
N LYS A 6 12.89 -9.57 -35.63
CA LYS A 6 14.32 -9.86 -35.49
C LYS A 6 15.03 -8.58 -35.03
N MET A 7 15.30 -8.47 -33.74
CA MET A 7 16.21 -7.45 -33.22
C MET A 7 17.63 -7.76 -33.68
N ASP A 8 18.25 -6.79 -34.36
CA ASP A 8 19.61 -6.87 -34.87
C ASP A 8 20.62 -6.89 -33.68
N GLY A 9 21.60 -7.80 -33.70
CA GLY A 9 22.54 -8.05 -32.60
C GLY A 9 23.41 -6.84 -32.23
N LYS A 10 23.47 -5.81 -33.09
CA LYS A 10 24.14 -4.52 -32.82
C LYS A 10 23.35 -3.62 -31.87
N MET A 11 22.02 -3.68 -31.87
CA MET A 11 21.19 -2.91 -30.93
C MET A 11 21.22 -3.49 -29.52
N PHE A 12 21.49 -4.79 -29.41
CA PHE A 12 21.60 -5.50 -28.14
C PHE A 12 22.85 -5.06 -27.33
N GLY A 13 24.00 -4.89 -27.99
CA GLY A 13 25.22 -4.40 -27.35
C GLY A 13 25.12 -2.98 -26.77
N LEU A 14 24.29 -2.11 -27.37
CA LEU A 14 24.08 -0.73 -26.89
C LEU A 14 23.34 -0.68 -25.54
N SER A 15 22.40 -1.60 -25.29
CA SER A 15 21.61 -1.62 -24.05
C SER A 15 22.41 -2.12 -22.86
N VAL A 16 23.27 -3.13 -23.06
CA VAL A 16 24.23 -3.61 -22.06
C VAL A 16 25.28 -2.54 -21.76
N CYS A 17 25.79 -1.85 -22.78
CA CYS A 17 26.67 -0.71 -22.59
C CYS A 17 25.97 0.40 -21.79
N PHE A 18 24.69 0.73 -22.05
CA PHE A 18 23.98 1.74 -21.27
C PHE A 18 23.83 1.38 -19.79
N LEU A 19 23.53 0.12 -19.46
CA LEU A 19 23.45 -0.35 -18.08
C LEU A 19 24.83 -0.22 -17.40
N VAL A 20 25.89 -0.72 -18.04
CA VAL A 20 27.27 -0.66 -17.53
C VAL A 20 27.79 0.78 -17.44
N PHE A 21 27.51 1.64 -18.41
CA PHE A 21 27.89 3.07 -18.36
C PHE A 21 27.09 3.86 -17.32
N SER A 22 25.83 3.50 -17.06
CA SER A 22 25.05 4.10 -15.97
C SER A 22 25.60 3.70 -14.61
N ILE A 23 25.99 2.42 -14.45
CA ILE A 23 26.69 1.90 -13.25
C ILE A 23 28.03 2.65 -13.07
N LEU A 24 28.87 2.72 -14.10
CA LEU A 24 30.17 3.41 -14.06
C LEU A 24 30.04 4.94 -13.85
N GLY A 25 28.95 5.54 -14.32
CA GLY A 25 28.64 6.96 -14.12
C GLY A 25 28.39 7.30 -12.64
N GLU A 26 27.72 6.44 -11.89
CA GLU A 26 27.58 6.60 -10.42
C GLU A 26 28.89 6.34 -9.66
N TYR A 27 29.69 5.36 -10.10
CA TYR A 27 31.07 5.20 -9.59
C TYR A 27 31.91 6.47 -9.76
N SER A 28 31.62 7.28 -10.78
CA SER A 28 32.30 8.53 -11.09
C SER A 28 31.71 9.77 -10.40
N CYS A 29 30.42 9.75 -10.05
CA CYS A 29 29.65 10.92 -9.60
C CYS A 29 29.48 11.05 -8.08
N ASN A 30 30.24 10.32 -7.26
CA ASN A 30 30.33 10.55 -5.82
C ASN A 30 31.36 11.64 -5.46
N ALA A 31 31.25 12.81 -6.09
CA ALA A 31 31.94 14.03 -5.66
C ALA A 31 31.29 15.23 -6.34
N ASN A 32 30.21 15.77 -5.75
CA ASN A 32 29.85 17.20 -5.74
C ASN A 32 28.51 17.37 -5.04
N LEU A 33 28.52 17.32 -3.70
CA LEU A 33 27.47 17.93 -2.89
C LEU A 33 27.77 19.44 -2.85
N GLU A 34 27.16 20.20 -3.75
CA GLU A 34 27.04 21.64 -3.54
C GLU A 34 26.19 21.84 -2.27
N PHE A 35 26.82 22.39 -1.23
CA PHE A 35 26.13 22.86 -0.04
C PHE A 35 25.26 24.06 -0.45
N LYS A 36 24.03 23.81 -0.89
CA LYS A 36 23.03 24.88 -0.97
C LYS A 36 22.71 25.29 0.46
N MET A 37 22.88 26.59 0.76
CA MET A 37 22.30 27.14 1.97
C MET A 37 20.79 26.91 1.91
N LEU A 38 20.28 26.10 2.82
CA LEU A 38 18.86 25.91 3.02
C LEU A 38 18.31 27.18 3.67
N HIS A 39 17.36 27.83 3.01
CA HIS A 39 16.69 29.01 3.53
C HIS A 39 15.35 28.63 4.12
N ASP A 40 15.02 29.19 5.28
CA ASP A 40 13.70 29.04 5.91
C ASP A 40 12.66 29.80 5.06
N ASN A 41 12.03 29.07 4.14
CA ASN A 41 10.93 29.61 3.38
C ASN A 41 9.65 29.65 4.24
N PRO A 42 8.81 30.68 4.13
CA PRO A 42 7.47 30.62 4.72
C PRO A 42 6.73 29.37 4.23
N ILE A 43 6.03 28.66 5.11
CA ILE A 43 5.35 27.40 4.77
C ILE A 43 4.41 27.56 3.55
N ASN A 44 3.76 28.72 3.41
CA ASN A 44 2.87 29.00 2.28
C ASN A 44 3.60 28.97 0.93
N THR A 45 4.86 29.39 0.90
CA THR A 45 5.69 29.31 -0.32
C THR A 45 5.92 27.85 -0.69
N THR A 46 6.29 27.01 0.29
CA THR A 46 6.52 25.57 0.08
C THR A 46 5.23 24.85 -0.34
N VAL A 47 4.09 25.17 0.27
CA VAL A 47 2.77 24.65 -0.12
C VAL A 47 2.46 24.96 -1.58
N ASN A 48 2.63 26.21 -2.03
CA ASN A 48 2.39 26.58 -3.43
C ASN A 48 3.37 25.89 -4.39
N SER A 49 4.65 25.79 -4.02
CA SER A 49 5.65 25.08 -4.84
C SER A 49 5.37 23.58 -4.93
N LEU A 50 4.93 22.94 -3.84
CA LEU A 50 4.52 21.54 -3.84
C LEU A 50 3.30 21.32 -4.73
N PHE A 51 2.29 22.19 -4.61
CA PHE A 51 1.07 22.11 -5.41
C PHE A 51 1.37 22.16 -6.92
N GLU A 52 2.16 23.13 -7.39
CA GLU A 52 2.55 23.20 -8.81
C GLU A 52 3.42 22.01 -9.22
N LYS A 53 4.37 21.58 -8.36
CA LYS A 53 5.18 20.38 -8.64
C LYS A 53 4.33 19.13 -8.82
N ILE A 54 3.34 18.89 -7.96
CA ILE A 54 2.42 17.76 -8.08
C ILE A 54 1.65 17.85 -9.40
N LYS A 55 1.13 19.03 -9.74
CA LYS A 55 0.40 19.25 -10.99
C LYS A 55 1.27 18.96 -12.23
N GLU A 56 2.53 19.37 -12.24
CA GLU A 56 3.48 19.08 -13.32
C GLU A 56 3.79 17.58 -13.47
N MET A 57 3.63 16.79 -12.41
CA MET A 57 3.89 15.35 -12.42
C MET A 57 2.72 14.52 -12.98
N GLN A 58 1.54 15.11 -13.20
CA GLN A 58 0.42 14.41 -13.81
C GLN A 58 0.68 14.16 -15.29
N ILE A 59 0.41 12.94 -15.75
CA ILE A 59 0.60 12.58 -17.15
C ILE A 59 -0.53 13.18 -18.00
N VAL A 60 -0.24 14.23 -18.76
CA VAL A 60 -1.27 14.91 -19.60
C VAL A 60 -1.49 14.26 -20.97
N GLN A 61 -0.61 13.36 -21.39
CA GLN A 61 -0.65 12.69 -22.70
C GLN A 61 -0.35 11.20 -22.56
N GLU A 62 -1.18 10.38 -23.21
CA GLU A 62 -1.01 8.93 -23.30
C GLU A 62 0.28 8.59 -24.07
N LYS A 63 1.00 7.58 -23.61
CA LYS A 63 2.17 7.03 -24.30
C LYS A 63 2.08 5.51 -24.30
N ASN A 64 1.93 4.90 -25.46
CA ASN A 64 1.79 3.44 -25.58
C ASN A 64 3.08 2.64 -25.25
N GLY A 65 4.24 3.30 -25.22
CA GLY A 65 5.54 2.65 -25.01
C GLY A 65 6.04 1.86 -26.22
N THR A 66 7.37 1.69 -26.31
CA THR A 66 8.04 0.83 -27.30
C THR A 66 9.27 0.23 -26.62
N MET A 67 9.12 -0.92 -25.97
CA MET A 67 10.22 -1.55 -25.23
C MET A 67 11.35 -2.02 -26.17
N PRO A 68 12.63 -1.91 -25.78
CA PRO A 68 13.15 -1.37 -24.50
C PRO A 68 13.33 0.17 -24.49
N PHE A 69 12.94 0.88 -25.55
CA PHE A 69 13.24 2.29 -25.73
C PHE A 69 12.36 3.24 -24.90
N SER A 70 11.12 2.84 -24.61
CA SER A 70 10.24 3.65 -23.78
C SER A 70 9.11 2.86 -23.12
N TRP A 71 8.77 3.30 -21.93
CA TRP A 71 7.66 2.78 -21.12
C TRP A 71 6.31 3.32 -21.56
N MET A 72 5.27 2.53 -21.30
CA MET A 72 3.88 2.96 -21.40
C MET A 72 3.52 3.90 -20.24
N LYS A 73 2.75 4.96 -20.50
CA LYS A 73 2.25 5.92 -19.50
C LYS A 73 0.81 6.29 -19.81
N GLN A 74 -0.08 6.07 -18.84
CA GLN A 74 -1.51 6.36 -18.98
C GLN A 74 -1.81 7.84 -18.80
N LYS A 75 -2.65 8.42 -19.65
CA LYS A 75 -3.13 9.79 -19.46
C LYS A 75 -3.97 9.92 -18.18
N GLY A 76 -3.69 10.97 -17.41
CA GLY A 76 -4.37 11.34 -16.18
C GLY A 76 -3.79 10.73 -14.91
N SER A 77 -2.93 9.71 -15.04
CA SER A 77 -2.29 9.06 -13.91
C SER A 77 -1.06 9.81 -13.40
N TYR A 78 -0.62 9.41 -12.21
CA TYR A 78 0.66 9.81 -11.62
C TYR A 78 1.63 8.63 -11.67
N VAL A 79 2.88 8.90 -12.09
CA VAL A 79 3.90 7.85 -12.24
C VAL A 79 4.17 7.17 -10.91
N SER A 80 3.91 5.87 -10.86
CA SER A 80 4.42 4.95 -9.85
C SER A 80 5.61 4.19 -10.43
N GLU A 81 6.53 3.73 -9.60
CA GLU A 81 7.64 2.88 -10.02
C GLU A 81 7.69 1.61 -9.18
N VAL A 82 7.81 0.45 -9.83
CA VAL A 82 8.21 -0.80 -9.17
C VAL A 82 9.73 -0.76 -8.98
N LYS A 83 10.15 -0.90 -7.74
CA LYS A 83 11.54 -0.98 -7.29
C LYS A 83 11.77 -2.28 -6.53
N LEU A 84 13.02 -2.62 -6.28
CA LEU A 84 13.41 -3.78 -5.48
C LEU A 84 14.19 -3.30 -4.27
N ASN A 85 13.74 -3.67 -3.06
CA ASN A 85 14.40 -3.29 -1.81
C ASN A 85 15.64 -4.16 -1.55
N PHE A 86 16.65 -4.02 -2.41
CA PHE A 86 17.99 -4.53 -2.14
C PHE A 86 18.62 -3.70 -1.02
N HIS A 87 19.38 -4.31 -0.12
CA HIS A 87 20.12 -3.60 0.93
C HIS A 87 21.43 -4.32 1.26
N GLY A 88 22.36 -3.63 1.91
CA GLY A 88 23.67 -4.15 2.26
C GLY A 88 24.78 -3.43 1.50
N ASP A 89 25.66 -4.17 0.84
CA ASP A 89 26.82 -3.61 0.15
C ASP A 89 26.46 -2.55 -0.90
N PHE A 90 27.46 -1.77 -1.29
CA PHE A 90 27.30 -0.66 -2.22
C PHE A 90 26.59 -1.07 -3.52
N GLU A 91 26.90 -2.26 -4.04
CA GLU A 91 26.28 -2.83 -5.24
C GLU A 91 24.77 -3.01 -5.08
N TYR A 92 24.30 -3.52 -3.93
CA TYR A 92 22.88 -3.68 -3.64
C TYR A 92 22.17 -2.33 -3.51
N ALA A 93 22.79 -1.36 -2.83
CA ALA A 93 22.27 -0.01 -2.74
C ALA A 93 22.15 0.66 -4.12
N ALA A 94 23.13 0.45 -5.01
CA ALA A 94 23.09 0.93 -6.39
C ALA A 94 21.97 0.23 -7.18
N LEU A 95 21.81 -1.10 -7.06
CA LEU A 95 20.73 -1.84 -7.72
C LEU A 95 19.34 -1.33 -7.32
N ARG A 96 19.11 -1.08 -6.02
CA ARG A 96 17.85 -0.48 -5.52
C ARG A 96 17.56 0.87 -6.20
N ARG A 97 18.60 1.66 -6.47
CA ARG A 97 18.46 2.99 -7.08
C ARG A 97 18.31 2.98 -8.59
N MET A 98 18.94 2.02 -9.25
CA MET A 98 18.94 1.90 -10.70
C MET A 98 17.71 1.13 -11.22
N PHE A 99 17.22 0.15 -10.47
CA PHE A 99 16.04 -0.62 -10.88
C PHE A 99 14.76 0.16 -10.58
N ALA A 100 14.15 0.69 -11.63
CA ALA A 100 12.86 1.37 -11.57
C ALA A 100 12.05 1.07 -12.83
N VAL A 101 10.88 0.46 -12.67
CA VAL A 101 9.96 0.18 -13.77
C VAL A 101 8.69 1.00 -13.57
N PRO A 102 8.39 1.98 -14.44
CA PRO A 102 7.15 2.73 -14.34
C PRO A 102 5.93 1.80 -14.36
N ASP A 103 4.98 2.05 -13.47
CA ASP A 103 3.77 1.28 -13.29
C ASP A 103 2.55 2.19 -13.41
N ASN A 104 1.54 1.73 -14.16
CA ASN A 104 0.26 2.40 -14.28
C ASN A 104 -0.72 1.63 -13.39
N ASN A 105 -0.95 2.13 -12.18
CA ASN A 105 -1.93 1.59 -11.25
C ASN A 105 -2.94 2.66 -10.84
N MET A 106 -4.14 2.22 -10.44
CA MET A 106 -5.22 3.10 -10.00
C MET A 106 -4.83 3.83 -8.70
N PHE A 107 -4.16 3.11 -7.83
CA PHE A 107 -3.91 3.45 -6.43
C PHE A 107 -3.25 4.83 -6.27
N THR A 108 -2.11 5.07 -6.92
CA THR A 108 -1.38 6.35 -6.77
C THR A 108 -2.21 7.55 -7.19
N SER A 109 -2.98 7.40 -8.27
CA SER A 109 -3.77 8.50 -8.81
C SER A 109 -4.96 8.84 -7.93
N ALA A 110 -5.58 7.81 -7.32
CA ALA A 110 -6.64 8.00 -6.33
C ALA A 110 -6.12 8.69 -5.06
N TRP A 111 -4.94 8.32 -4.57
CA TRP A 111 -4.35 8.91 -3.37
C TRP A 111 -3.86 10.34 -3.58
N VAL A 112 -3.15 10.63 -4.66
CA VAL A 112 -2.72 12.01 -4.97
C VAL A 112 -3.94 12.92 -5.11
N THR A 113 -5.00 12.46 -5.78
CA THR A 113 -6.24 13.22 -5.92
C THR A 113 -6.92 13.44 -4.56
N SER A 114 -6.98 12.41 -3.72
CA SER A 114 -7.54 12.51 -2.37
C SER A 114 -6.76 13.51 -1.51
N CYS A 115 -5.43 13.47 -1.53
CA CYS A 115 -4.57 14.43 -0.84
C CYS A 115 -4.81 15.88 -1.29
N LEU A 116 -4.90 16.11 -2.61
CA LEU A 116 -5.16 17.45 -3.16
C LEU A 116 -6.52 17.99 -2.70
N LEU A 117 -7.56 17.16 -2.74
CA LEU A 117 -8.90 17.52 -2.28
C LEU A 117 -8.91 17.77 -0.76
N GLU A 118 -8.23 16.95 0.03
CA GLU A 118 -8.14 17.12 1.49
C GLU A 118 -7.38 18.39 1.87
N ALA A 119 -6.22 18.62 1.27
CA ALA A 119 -5.42 19.81 1.52
C ALA A 119 -6.20 21.10 1.19
N TYR A 120 -7.01 21.07 0.11
CA TYR A 120 -7.91 22.18 -0.24
C TYR A 120 -9.10 22.31 0.73
N SER A 121 -9.70 21.19 1.13
CA SER A 121 -10.92 21.19 1.94
C SER A 121 -10.65 21.63 3.38
N TYR A 122 -9.54 21.17 3.94
CA TYR A 122 -9.26 21.23 5.39
C TYR A 122 -7.98 21.99 5.75
N GLY A 123 -7.15 22.31 4.75
CA GLY A 123 -5.92 23.08 4.90
C GLY A 123 -5.94 24.40 4.13
N ASN A 124 -4.83 25.13 4.20
CA ASN A 124 -4.59 26.36 3.44
C ASN A 124 -3.87 26.06 2.11
N CYS A 125 -4.47 25.22 1.26
CA CYS A 125 -3.92 24.85 -0.04
C CYS A 125 -4.71 25.51 -1.20
N PRO A 126 -4.05 25.85 -2.32
CA PRO A 126 -4.75 26.19 -3.56
C PRO A 126 -5.76 25.13 -4.00
N LYS A 127 -6.86 25.57 -4.61
CA LYS A 127 -7.87 24.69 -5.19
C LYS A 127 -7.28 23.94 -6.40
N PRO A 128 -7.33 22.59 -6.46
CA PRO A 128 -6.94 21.86 -7.67
C PRO A 128 -7.86 22.24 -8.84
N SER A 129 -7.31 22.29 -10.05
CA SER A 129 -8.13 22.62 -11.23
C SER A 129 -9.10 21.48 -11.54
N LYS A 130 -10.26 21.85 -12.10
CA LYS A 130 -11.25 20.90 -12.64
C LYS A 130 -10.62 19.91 -13.62
N GLU A 131 -9.75 20.41 -14.50
CA GLU A 131 -9.01 19.58 -15.46
C GLU A 131 -8.10 18.56 -14.77
N GLN A 132 -7.32 18.96 -13.75
CA GLN A 132 -6.41 18.07 -13.03
C GLN A 132 -7.19 16.93 -12.35
N VAL A 133 -8.28 17.27 -11.65
CA VAL A 133 -9.14 16.29 -10.98
C VAL A 133 -9.86 15.41 -12.01
N GLY A 134 -10.41 15.99 -13.06
CA GLY A 134 -11.13 15.27 -14.11
C GLY A 134 -10.24 14.28 -14.86
N LEU A 135 -8.98 14.63 -15.13
CA LEU A 135 -8.01 13.72 -15.73
C LEU A 135 -7.78 12.48 -14.86
N ALA A 136 -7.59 12.67 -13.54
CA ALA A 136 -7.37 11.56 -12.62
C ALA A 136 -8.61 10.67 -12.48
N VAL A 137 -9.80 11.26 -12.31
CA VAL A 137 -11.07 10.51 -12.22
C VAL A 137 -11.36 9.72 -13.49
N ASN A 138 -11.05 10.28 -14.66
CA ASN A 138 -11.22 9.55 -15.92
C ASN A 138 -10.24 8.37 -16.00
N ALA A 139 -8.97 8.57 -15.62
CA ALA A 139 -7.97 7.50 -15.62
C ALA A 139 -8.36 6.36 -14.68
N THR A 140 -8.79 6.66 -13.44
CA THR A 140 -9.19 5.63 -12.47
C THR A 140 -10.43 4.85 -12.91
N SER A 141 -11.30 5.41 -13.75
CA SER A 141 -12.47 4.69 -14.29
C SER A 141 -12.13 3.54 -15.26
N GLU A 142 -10.89 3.42 -15.70
CA GLU A 142 -10.45 2.31 -16.58
C GLU A 142 -10.11 1.02 -15.80
N TYR A 143 -10.19 1.06 -14.47
CA TYR A 143 -9.74 0.01 -13.57
C TYR A 143 -10.90 -0.82 -12.97
N HIS A 144 -12.09 -0.79 -13.57
CA HIS A 144 -13.20 -1.64 -13.13
C HIS A 144 -12.99 -3.11 -13.51
N ASN A 145 -13.47 -4.02 -12.67
CA ASN A 145 -13.46 -5.44 -12.97
C ASN A 145 -14.42 -5.81 -14.11
N GLN A 146 -13.87 -6.20 -15.25
CA GLN A 146 -14.58 -6.55 -16.47
C GLN A 146 -14.99 -8.04 -16.54
N ASN A 147 -14.60 -8.87 -15.56
CA ASN A 147 -14.98 -10.29 -15.51
C ASN A 147 -16.37 -10.56 -14.91
N LEU A 148 -17.02 -9.57 -14.31
CA LEU A 148 -18.35 -9.71 -13.72
C LEU A 148 -19.39 -9.08 -14.65
N ASN A 149 -20.47 -9.81 -14.93
CA ASN A 149 -21.58 -9.33 -15.77
C ASN A 149 -22.41 -8.20 -15.14
N ASN A 150 -22.06 -7.76 -13.93
CA ASN A 150 -22.57 -6.58 -13.22
C ASN A 150 -21.42 -6.08 -12.33
N GLY A 151 -20.76 -4.95 -12.61
CA GLY A 151 -19.49 -4.66 -11.93
C GLY A 151 -18.84 -3.29 -12.13
N GLU A 152 -19.58 -2.24 -12.46
CA GLU A 152 -19.03 -0.87 -12.61
C GLU A 152 -18.63 -0.24 -11.26
N THR A 153 -18.03 -0.95 -10.29
CA THR A 153 -17.61 -0.31 -9.02
C THR A 153 -16.49 -1.07 -8.32
N ILE A 154 -16.44 -2.40 -8.48
CA ILE A 154 -15.32 -3.21 -7.97
C ILE A 154 -14.09 -2.90 -8.83
N MET A 155 -13.00 -2.51 -8.19
CA MET A 155 -11.78 -2.03 -8.84
C MET A 155 -10.68 -3.10 -8.85
N THR A 156 -9.77 -2.97 -9.81
CA THR A 156 -8.55 -3.77 -9.94
C THR A 156 -7.33 -2.85 -9.89
N PHE A 157 -6.23 -3.33 -9.32
CA PHE A 157 -5.00 -2.54 -9.20
C PHE A 157 -4.42 -2.07 -10.55
N TRP A 158 -4.36 -2.96 -11.54
CA TRP A 158 -3.91 -2.65 -12.92
C TRP A 158 -5.05 -2.69 -13.94
N PRO A 159 -4.92 -1.99 -15.07
CA PRO A 159 -5.88 -2.10 -16.17
C PRO A 159 -5.99 -3.55 -16.64
N GLN A 160 -7.21 -3.98 -16.95
CA GLN A 160 -7.43 -5.34 -17.43
C GLN A 160 -7.26 -5.44 -18.96
N VAL A 161 -6.61 -6.51 -19.41
CA VAL A 161 -6.49 -6.88 -20.82
C VAL A 161 -7.23 -8.18 -21.08
N PHE A 162 -8.04 -8.23 -22.13
CA PHE A 162 -8.78 -9.44 -22.49
C PHE A 162 -7.87 -10.50 -23.12
N ASN A 163 -7.84 -11.69 -22.52
CA ASN A 163 -7.12 -12.83 -23.03
C ASN A 163 -8.09 -13.79 -23.74
N THR A 164 -8.01 -13.78 -25.08
CA THR A 164 -8.88 -14.59 -25.94
C THR A 164 -8.68 -16.10 -25.78
N SER A 165 -7.49 -16.54 -25.38
CA SER A 165 -7.17 -17.98 -25.24
C SER A 165 -7.88 -18.62 -24.05
N VAL A 166 -8.08 -17.86 -22.97
CA VAL A 166 -8.76 -18.32 -21.74
C VAL A 166 -10.14 -17.69 -21.54
N ASN A 167 -10.55 -16.82 -22.48
CA ASN A 167 -11.81 -16.09 -22.47
C ASN A 167 -12.06 -15.36 -21.13
N ALA A 168 -11.08 -14.57 -20.69
CA ALA A 168 -11.13 -13.82 -19.44
C ALA A 168 -10.31 -12.53 -19.51
N TRP A 169 -10.72 -11.53 -18.74
CA TRP A 169 -9.94 -10.32 -18.49
C TRP A 169 -8.89 -10.56 -17.41
N GLN A 170 -7.68 -10.06 -17.60
CA GLN A 170 -6.55 -10.25 -16.68
C GLN A 170 -5.97 -8.90 -16.29
N SER A 171 -5.81 -8.67 -14.99
CA SER A 171 -5.09 -7.50 -14.44
C SER A 171 -3.63 -7.88 -14.25
N ALA A 172 -2.70 -7.09 -14.79
CA ALA A 172 -1.25 -7.28 -14.64
C ALA A 172 -0.46 -6.00 -15.00
N PRO A 173 0.76 -5.81 -14.47
CA PRO A 173 1.59 -4.63 -14.71
C PRO A 173 2.21 -4.70 -16.11
N GLY A 174 1.63 -3.99 -17.08
CA GLY A 174 2.01 -4.08 -18.50
C GLY A 174 3.50 -3.81 -18.78
N ASN A 175 4.08 -2.78 -18.13
CA ASN A 175 5.49 -2.44 -18.29
C ASN A 175 6.42 -3.50 -17.67
N LEU A 176 6.11 -3.97 -16.46
CA LEU A 176 6.91 -4.98 -15.77
C LEU A 176 6.83 -6.33 -16.49
N ASN A 177 5.65 -6.75 -16.94
CA ASN A 177 5.49 -7.94 -17.77
C ASN A 177 6.25 -7.84 -19.09
N SER A 178 6.29 -6.66 -19.71
CA SER A 178 7.08 -6.44 -20.92
C SER A 178 8.58 -6.58 -20.66
N LEU A 179 9.08 -6.05 -19.54
CA LEU A 179 10.48 -6.21 -19.12
C LEU A 179 10.83 -7.69 -18.83
N LEU A 180 9.98 -8.38 -18.07
CA LEU A 180 10.18 -9.80 -17.74
C LEU A 180 10.09 -10.70 -18.97
N ASN A 181 9.32 -10.34 -20.00
CA ASN A 181 9.34 -11.08 -21.26
C ASN A 181 10.58 -10.78 -22.11
N LEU A 182 11.14 -9.57 -22.03
CA LEU A 182 12.41 -9.24 -22.68
C LEU A 182 13.59 -9.99 -22.07
N SER A 183 13.55 -10.32 -20.78
CA SER A 183 14.62 -11.07 -20.11
C SER A 183 14.86 -12.45 -20.75
N LYS A 184 13.85 -13.04 -21.39
CA LYS A 184 13.96 -14.31 -22.15
C LYS A 184 14.90 -14.21 -23.35
N TYR A 185 15.12 -13.00 -23.86
CA TYR A 185 16.04 -12.70 -24.97
C TYR A 185 17.34 -12.06 -24.49
N PHE A 186 17.50 -11.92 -23.16
CA PHE A 186 18.69 -11.34 -22.55
C PHE A 186 19.81 -12.39 -22.50
N PRO A 187 21.00 -12.13 -23.05
CA PRO A 187 22.17 -12.98 -22.95
C PRO A 187 22.79 -12.82 -21.56
N ALA A 188 22.07 -13.33 -20.57
CA ALA A 188 22.43 -13.30 -19.15
C ALA A 188 23.88 -13.70 -18.93
N LYS A 189 24.32 -14.80 -19.56
CA LYS A 189 25.69 -15.30 -19.46
C LYS A 189 26.77 -14.29 -19.83
N VAL A 190 26.57 -13.50 -20.89
CA VAL A 190 27.55 -12.48 -21.31
C VAL A 190 27.62 -11.36 -20.28
N VAL A 191 26.47 -10.97 -19.72
CA VAL A 191 26.39 -9.93 -18.70
C VAL A 191 26.99 -10.44 -17.38
N GLU A 192 26.68 -11.66 -16.97
CA GLU A 192 27.29 -12.34 -15.82
C GLU A 192 28.82 -12.40 -15.95
N GLU A 193 29.34 -12.77 -17.13
CA GLU A 193 30.79 -12.77 -17.41
C GLU A 193 31.40 -11.36 -17.30
N ILE A 194 30.72 -10.33 -17.80
CA ILE A 194 31.17 -8.93 -17.66
C ILE A 194 31.15 -8.49 -16.20
N LEU A 195 30.08 -8.80 -15.45
CA LEU A 195 29.98 -8.45 -14.03
C LEU A 195 31.10 -9.11 -13.21
N LYS A 196 31.39 -10.39 -13.47
CA LYS A 196 32.56 -11.09 -12.89
C LYS A 196 33.88 -10.41 -13.23
N LEU A 197 34.08 -10.04 -14.50
CA LEU A 197 35.30 -9.34 -14.93
C LEU A 197 35.46 -7.97 -14.26
N LEU A 198 34.35 -7.32 -13.89
CA LEU A 198 34.34 -6.04 -13.18
C LEU A 198 34.33 -6.19 -11.65
N HIS A 199 34.41 -7.41 -11.12
CA HIS A 199 34.31 -7.71 -9.68
C HIS A 199 32.99 -7.24 -9.04
N LEU A 200 31.88 -7.35 -9.77
CA LEU A 200 30.52 -7.02 -9.32
C LEU A 200 29.73 -8.29 -8.97
N ASP A 201 30.31 -9.15 -8.13
CA ASP A 201 29.80 -10.49 -7.82
C ASP A 201 28.39 -10.47 -7.20
N GLU A 202 28.08 -9.48 -6.36
CA GLU A 202 26.75 -9.35 -5.75
C GLU A 202 25.68 -8.97 -6.79
N MET A 203 26.02 -8.15 -7.79
CA MET A 203 25.09 -7.83 -8.89
C MET A 203 24.82 -9.05 -9.77
N GLU A 204 25.83 -9.88 -9.99
CA GLU A 204 25.67 -11.14 -10.71
C GLU A 204 24.68 -12.06 -9.99
N LYS A 205 24.85 -12.29 -8.68
CA LYS A 205 23.94 -13.11 -7.87
C LYS A 205 22.51 -12.58 -7.90
N ALA A 206 22.34 -11.26 -7.77
CA ALA A 206 21.03 -10.63 -7.85
C ALA A 206 20.37 -10.84 -9.22
N LEU A 207 21.13 -10.72 -10.31
CA LEU A 207 20.64 -10.97 -11.67
C LEU A 207 20.25 -12.44 -11.87
N GLU A 208 21.09 -13.38 -11.43
CA GLU A 208 20.80 -14.82 -11.48
C GLU A 208 19.49 -15.13 -10.74
N GLN A 209 19.33 -14.55 -9.54
CA GLN A 209 18.13 -14.72 -8.72
C GLN A 209 16.88 -14.17 -9.43
N LEU A 210 16.95 -12.96 -10.00
CA LEU A 210 15.84 -12.35 -10.73
C LEU A 210 15.42 -13.16 -11.96
N LEU A 211 16.40 -13.67 -12.71
CA LEU A 211 16.13 -14.49 -13.90
C LEU A 211 15.51 -15.83 -13.51
N ARG A 212 16.03 -16.46 -12.45
CA ARG A 212 15.53 -17.73 -11.93
C ARG A 212 14.07 -17.65 -11.47
N TYR A 213 13.67 -16.55 -10.85
CA TYR A 213 12.30 -16.34 -10.34
C TYR A 213 11.39 -15.58 -11.30
N SER A 214 11.83 -15.29 -12.52
CA SER A 214 11.06 -14.48 -13.49
C SER A 214 9.67 -15.05 -13.82
N ASP A 215 9.55 -16.37 -13.98
CA ASP A 215 8.26 -17.02 -14.24
C ASP A 215 7.34 -17.00 -13.00
N GLU A 216 7.91 -17.09 -11.79
CA GLU A 216 7.16 -16.98 -10.53
C GLU A 216 6.63 -15.56 -10.33
N PHE A 217 7.44 -14.53 -10.65
CA PHE A 217 7.00 -13.14 -10.64
C PHE A 217 5.89 -12.89 -11.67
N LEU A 218 6.04 -13.39 -12.90
CA LEU A 218 5.00 -13.27 -13.92
C LEU A 218 3.67 -13.86 -13.44
N LEU A 219 3.69 -15.03 -12.79
CA LEU A 219 2.48 -15.64 -12.22
C LEU A 219 1.90 -14.80 -11.07
N ALA A 220 2.74 -14.29 -10.18
CA ALA A 220 2.33 -13.56 -8.98
C ALA A 220 1.63 -12.22 -9.29
N PHE A 221 1.87 -11.62 -10.45
CA PHE A 221 1.27 -10.34 -10.85
C PHE A 221 -0.08 -10.46 -11.57
N HIS A 222 -0.66 -11.67 -11.65
CA HIS A 222 -1.99 -11.90 -12.19
C HIS A 222 -3.04 -11.99 -11.07
N ILE A 223 -3.31 -10.83 -10.45
CA ILE A 223 -4.12 -10.71 -9.24
C ILE A 223 -5.62 -10.46 -9.52
N PRO A 224 -6.52 -10.88 -8.61
CA PRO A 224 -7.94 -10.55 -8.70
C PRO A 224 -8.19 -9.08 -8.30
N PRO A 225 -9.42 -8.58 -8.51
CA PRO A 225 -9.88 -7.36 -7.85
C PRO A 225 -9.76 -7.46 -6.33
N ASP A 226 -9.63 -6.32 -5.66
CA ASP A 226 -9.47 -6.25 -4.20
C ASP A 226 -10.36 -5.17 -3.58
N PHE A 227 -10.51 -5.25 -2.26
CA PHE A 227 -11.23 -4.25 -1.49
C PHE A 227 -10.43 -2.97 -1.28
N ASP A 228 -9.12 -3.02 -1.46
CA ASP A 228 -8.26 -1.87 -1.22
C ASP A 228 -8.51 -0.77 -2.26
N ASP A 229 -8.29 -1.07 -3.54
CA ASP A 229 -8.58 -0.18 -4.66
C ASP A 229 -10.06 0.21 -4.70
N THR A 230 -10.94 -0.75 -4.41
CA THR A 230 -12.39 -0.52 -4.44
C THR A 230 -12.80 0.56 -3.44
N PHE A 231 -12.34 0.47 -2.19
CA PHE A 231 -12.72 1.42 -1.15
C PHE A 231 -11.88 2.71 -1.17
N VAL A 232 -10.66 2.69 -1.73
CA VAL A 232 -9.90 3.90 -2.05
C VAL A 232 -10.63 4.72 -3.13
N ASN A 233 -11.11 4.08 -4.20
CA ASN A 233 -11.93 4.75 -5.22
C ASN A 233 -13.24 5.32 -4.64
N LEU A 234 -13.90 4.60 -3.73
CA LEU A 234 -15.05 5.13 -3.00
C LEU A 234 -14.68 6.35 -2.13
N GLY A 235 -13.49 6.33 -1.52
CA GLY A 235 -12.92 7.48 -0.81
C GLY A 235 -12.77 8.72 -1.70
N VAL A 236 -12.28 8.56 -2.94
CA VAL A 236 -12.20 9.65 -3.93
C VAL A 236 -13.59 10.21 -4.24
N GLY A 237 -14.57 9.34 -4.53
CA GLY A 237 -15.96 9.73 -4.77
C GLY A 237 -16.57 10.51 -3.61
N ALA A 238 -16.28 10.08 -2.38
CA ALA A 238 -16.72 10.78 -1.17
C ALA A 238 -16.07 12.16 -1.00
N MET A 239 -14.76 12.28 -1.29
CA MET A 239 -14.05 13.57 -1.24
C MET A 239 -14.58 14.56 -2.28
N LEU A 240 -14.92 14.08 -3.48
CA LEU A 240 -15.63 14.87 -4.49
C LEU A 240 -17.03 15.27 -3.99
N GLY A 241 -17.76 14.36 -3.34
CA GLY A 241 -19.08 14.61 -2.77
C GLY A 241 -19.06 15.69 -1.68
N PHE A 242 -18.07 15.67 -0.79
CA PHE A 242 -17.88 16.74 0.19
C PHE A 242 -17.60 18.11 -0.45
N ASN A 243 -17.06 18.13 -1.67
CA ASN A 243 -16.71 19.34 -2.42
C ASN A 243 -17.58 19.52 -3.69
N ILE A 244 -18.81 19.00 -3.69
CA ILE A 244 -19.66 18.98 -4.89
C ILE A 244 -19.97 20.37 -5.45
N ALA A 245 -19.99 21.40 -4.59
CA ALA A 245 -20.18 22.79 -5.02
C ALA A 245 -19.06 23.26 -5.97
N ASP A 246 -17.86 22.72 -5.80
CA ASP A 246 -16.64 23.10 -6.52
C ASP A 246 -16.27 22.15 -7.64
N PHE A 247 -16.68 20.87 -7.54
CA PHE A 247 -16.31 19.75 -8.42
C PHE A 247 -17.52 18.90 -8.86
N CYS A 248 -18.66 19.54 -9.15
CA CYS A 248 -19.89 18.84 -9.54
C CYS A 248 -19.72 17.96 -10.79
N ASP A 249 -18.99 18.44 -11.80
CA ASP A 249 -18.81 17.71 -13.06
C ASP A 249 -17.94 16.46 -12.86
N GLU A 250 -16.87 16.60 -12.08
CA GLU A 250 -15.96 15.51 -11.73
C GLU A 250 -16.65 14.48 -10.82
N TRP A 251 -17.49 14.94 -9.88
CA TRP A 251 -18.32 14.05 -9.07
C TRP A 251 -19.32 13.27 -9.92
N ASN A 252 -20.03 13.93 -10.84
CA ASN A 252 -20.96 13.26 -11.76
C ASN A 252 -20.24 12.26 -12.67
N MET A 253 -19.03 12.60 -13.12
CA MET A 253 -18.20 11.69 -13.91
C MET A 253 -17.83 10.44 -13.10
N TRP A 254 -17.35 10.61 -11.87
CA TRP A 254 -17.09 9.49 -10.97
C TRP A 254 -18.35 8.66 -10.71
N TYR A 255 -19.46 9.31 -10.34
CA TYR A 255 -20.71 8.65 -10.00
C TYR A 255 -21.28 7.84 -11.18
N SER A 256 -21.20 8.38 -12.40
CA SER A 256 -21.66 7.70 -13.63
C SER A 256 -20.93 6.38 -13.91
N ARG A 257 -19.73 6.21 -13.35
CA ARG A 257 -18.90 5.01 -13.46
C ARG A 257 -18.95 4.13 -12.21
N ASN A 258 -19.71 4.50 -11.18
CA ASN A 258 -19.76 3.84 -9.87
C ASN A 258 -21.19 3.57 -9.39
N GLN A 259 -22.12 3.33 -10.31
CA GLN A 259 -23.56 3.24 -10.00
C GLN A 259 -23.96 1.94 -9.28
N ASN A 260 -23.19 0.87 -9.43
CA ASN A 260 -23.53 -0.44 -8.89
C ASN A 260 -22.91 -0.70 -7.52
N MET A 261 -23.19 0.19 -6.57
CA MET A 261 -22.63 0.09 -5.21
C MET A 261 -23.09 -1.19 -4.48
N SER A 262 -24.25 -1.76 -4.84
CA SER A 262 -24.72 -3.05 -4.31
C SER A 262 -23.69 -4.16 -4.51
N ALA A 263 -23.01 -4.22 -5.66
CA ALA A 263 -22.00 -5.23 -5.94
C ALA A 263 -20.79 -5.16 -4.97
N VAL A 264 -20.41 -3.96 -4.53
CA VAL A 264 -19.32 -3.78 -3.56
C VAL A 264 -19.70 -4.37 -2.21
N PHE A 265 -20.91 -4.08 -1.71
CA PHE A 265 -21.36 -4.58 -0.41
C PHE A 265 -21.72 -6.08 -0.45
N ASP A 266 -22.23 -6.59 -1.57
CA ASP A 266 -22.43 -8.03 -1.75
C ASP A 266 -21.10 -8.79 -1.78
N ALA A 267 -20.08 -8.23 -2.44
CA ALA A 267 -18.72 -8.75 -2.39
C ALA A 267 -18.17 -8.72 -0.95
N LEU A 268 -18.29 -7.59 -0.26
CA LEU A 268 -17.82 -7.42 1.12
C LEU A 268 -18.38 -8.52 2.05
N LYS A 269 -19.69 -8.76 1.98
CA LYS A 269 -20.36 -9.81 2.78
C LYS A 269 -19.91 -11.22 2.39
N LYS A 270 -19.79 -11.49 1.09
CA LYS A 270 -19.44 -12.80 0.54
C LYS A 270 -18.02 -13.23 0.92
N TYR A 271 -17.06 -12.31 0.86
CA TYR A 271 -15.64 -12.64 1.01
C TYR A 271 -15.07 -12.39 2.41
N ALA A 272 -15.84 -11.75 3.30
CA ALA A 272 -15.43 -11.51 4.68
C ALA A 272 -15.02 -12.82 5.40
N TYR A 273 -13.88 -12.78 6.09
CA TYR A 273 -13.36 -13.90 6.86
C TYR A 273 -14.16 -14.13 8.13
N ARG A 274 -14.68 -15.35 8.29
CA ARG A 274 -15.52 -15.80 9.41
C ARG A 274 -14.91 -17.03 10.07
N PRO A 275 -13.98 -16.87 11.04
CA PRO A 275 -13.23 -17.99 11.63
C PRO A 275 -14.10 -19.02 12.36
N PHE A 276 -15.32 -18.64 12.76
CA PHE A 276 -16.24 -19.52 13.49
C PHE A 276 -17.34 -20.12 12.62
N SER A 277 -17.38 -19.79 11.33
CA SER A 277 -18.29 -20.41 10.37
C SER A 277 -17.90 -21.87 10.11
N SER A 278 -18.88 -22.70 9.73
CA SER A 278 -18.63 -24.04 9.21
C SER A 278 -18.28 -24.07 7.72
N ASP A 279 -18.47 -22.96 7.00
CA ASP A 279 -18.16 -22.85 5.57
C ASP A 279 -16.67 -22.62 5.34
N SER A 280 -16.03 -23.58 4.67
CA SER A 280 -14.60 -23.55 4.33
C SER A 280 -14.20 -22.39 3.42
N ARG A 281 -15.13 -21.79 2.68
CA ARG A 281 -14.87 -20.65 1.79
C ARG A 281 -14.53 -19.37 2.54
N VAL A 282 -15.14 -19.19 3.70
CA VAL A 282 -15.03 -17.96 4.50
C VAL A 282 -14.27 -18.17 5.80
N ASN A 283 -14.05 -19.40 6.26
CA ASN A 283 -13.27 -19.68 7.46
C ASN A 283 -11.82 -20.13 7.17
N SER A 284 -11.38 -20.12 5.91
CA SER A 284 -9.99 -20.42 5.53
C SER A 284 -9.22 -19.14 5.25
N ILE A 285 -8.06 -18.98 5.86
CA ILE A 285 -7.22 -17.78 5.72
C ILE A 285 -5.73 -18.15 5.60
N ASP A 286 -4.94 -17.23 5.04
CA ASP A 286 -3.48 -17.30 5.01
C ASP A 286 -2.92 -17.60 6.42
N PRO A 287 -2.01 -18.59 6.56
CA PRO A 287 -1.49 -18.97 7.87
C PRO A 287 -0.68 -17.86 8.57
N ARG A 288 -0.12 -16.90 7.82
CA ARG A 288 0.52 -15.69 8.36
C ARG A 288 -0.50 -14.76 9.00
N THR A 289 -1.64 -14.59 8.33
CA THR A 289 -2.76 -13.81 8.86
C THR A 289 -3.29 -14.45 10.13
N TYR A 290 -3.50 -15.77 10.14
CA TYR A 290 -3.92 -16.47 11.35
C TYR A 290 -2.92 -16.29 12.50
N PHE A 291 -1.61 -16.37 12.22
CA PHE A 291 -0.56 -16.23 13.23
C PHE A 291 -0.66 -14.90 13.99
N TYR A 292 -0.72 -13.76 13.30
CA TYR A 292 -0.79 -12.46 14.00
C TYR A 292 -2.16 -12.22 14.63
N LEU A 293 -3.25 -12.69 14.01
CA LEU A 293 -4.61 -12.53 14.52
C LEU A 293 -4.95 -13.43 15.71
N ARG A 294 -4.16 -14.46 15.97
CA ARG A 294 -4.56 -15.58 16.83
C ARG A 294 -5.07 -15.14 18.21
N ASN A 295 -4.41 -14.17 18.84
CA ASN A 295 -4.83 -13.68 20.15
C ASN A 295 -6.15 -12.87 20.08
N PHE A 296 -6.35 -12.09 19.01
CA PHE A 296 -7.62 -11.41 18.75
C PHE A 296 -8.78 -12.41 18.52
N LEU A 297 -8.51 -13.51 17.81
CA LEU A 297 -9.48 -14.58 17.59
C LEU A 297 -9.88 -15.27 18.90
N SER A 298 -8.91 -15.53 19.78
CA SER A 298 -9.16 -16.10 21.12
C SER A 298 -9.97 -15.18 22.02
N ASP A 299 -9.64 -13.90 22.04
CA ASP A 299 -10.39 -12.89 22.77
C ASP A 299 -11.84 -12.85 22.28
N SER A 300 -12.07 -12.88 20.97
CA SER A 300 -13.40 -12.90 20.36
C SER A 300 -14.16 -14.19 20.67
N LYS A 301 -13.49 -15.35 20.57
CA LYS A 301 -14.10 -16.65 20.85
C LYS A 301 -14.53 -16.78 22.31
N SER A 302 -13.69 -16.31 23.24
CA SER A 302 -13.98 -16.36 24.69
C SER A 302 -15.20 -15.53 25.08
N LYS A 303 -15.49 -14.46 24.32
CA LYS A 303 -16.67 -13.61 24.48
C LYS A 303 -17.91 -14.15 23.77
N GLY A 304 -17.79 -15.25 23.03
CA GLY A 304 -18.88 -15.78 22.20
C GLY A 304 -19.29 -14.84 21.06
N ALA A 305 -18.38 -13.96 20.60
CA ALA A 305 -18.68 -12.99 19.55
C ALA A 305 -18.78 -13.67 18.18
N ASP A 306 -19.72 -13.21 17.36
CA ASP A 306 -19.71 -13.50 15.92
C ASP A 306 -18.71 -12.57 15.23
N LEU A 307 -17.81 -13.16 14.44
CA LEU A 307 -16.69 -12.43 13.84
C LEU A 307 -16.73 -12.54 12.32
N ALA A 308 -16.71 -11.38 11.68
CA ALA A 308 -16.56 -11.21 10.25
C ALA A 308 -15.58 -10.07 9.99
N LEU A 309 -14.51 -10.34 9.26
CA LEU A 309 -13.43 -9.37 9.01
C LEU A 309 -13.24 -9.13 7.52
N VAL A 310 -12.91 -7.89 7.17
CA VAL A 310 -12.49 -7.54 5.81
C VAL A 310 -11.26 -8.35 5.43
N THR A 311 -11.29 -8.96 4.25
CA THR A 311 -10.13 -9.58 3.61
C THR A 311 -9.56 -8.64 2.55
N THR A 312 -8.41 -8.98 1.95
CA THR A 312 -7.83 -8.17 0.87
C THR A 312 -8.55 -8.40 -0.46
N TRP A 313 -8.67 -9.65 -0.89
CA TRP A 313 -9.08 -9.98 -2.26
C TRP A 313 -10.58 -10.23 -2.40
N VAL A 314 -11.15 -9.90 -3.57
CA VAL A 314 -12.52 -10.22 -3.97
C VAL A 314 -12.53 -11.60 -4.66
N GLN A 315 -12.12 -12.63 -3.92
CA GLN A 315 -12.07 -14.02 -4.38
C GLN A 315 -12.02 -14.99 -3.18
N ASP A 316 -12.62 -16.17 -3.30
CA ASP A 316 -12.52 -17.26 -2.31
C ASP A 316 -11.72 -18.47 -2.82
N THR A 317 -11.46 -19.45 -1.93
CA THR A 317 -10.65 -20.64 -2.25
C THR A 317 -11.29 -21.59 -3.26
N GLU A 318 -12.60 -21.54 -3.46
CA GLU A 318 -13.27 -22.36 -4.48
C GLU A 318 -13.26 -21.65 -5.83
N GLU A 319 -13.40 -20.33 -5.84
CA GLU A 319 -13.28 -19.54 -7.05
C GLU A 319 -11.88 -19.62 -7.65
N VAL A 320 -10.82 -19.50 -6.83
CA VAL A 320 -9.43 -19.56 -7.32
C VAL A 320 -9.12 -20.88 -8.03
N LYS A 321 -9.70 -22.03 -7.62
CA LYS A 321 -9.52 -23.32 -8.30
C LYS A 321 -9.94 -23.27 -9.77
N THR A 322 -10.88 -22.40 -10.11
CA THR A 322 -11.37 -22.22 -11.49
C THR A 322 -10.69 -21.04 -12.20
N TRP A 323 -10.50 -19.92 -11.50
CA TRP A 323 -9.98 -18.68 -12.07
C TRP A 323 -8.45 -18.66 -12.22
N PHE A 324 -7.73 -19.49 -11.48
CA PHE A 324 -6.28 -19.66 -11.63
C PHE A 324 -5.89 -19.98 -13.08
N TYR A 325 -6.59 -20.92 -13.72
CA TYR A 325 -6.33 -21.29 -15.13
C TYR A 325 -6.73 -20.20 -16.13
N LYS A 326 -7.45 -19.18 -15.67
CA LYS A 326 -7.77 -17.96 -16.41
C LYS A 326 -6.81 -16.81 -16.10
N GLY A 327 -5.76 -17.05 -15.32
CA GLY A 327 -4.78 -16.03 -14.91
C GLY A 327 -5.37 -14.97 -13.99
N VAL A 328 -6.24 -15.39 -13.05
CA VAL A 328 -6.79 -14.54 -11.99
C VAL A 328 -6.76 -15.31 -10.68
N ALA A 329 -5.76 -15.05 -9.84
CA ALA A 329 -5.57 -15.79 -8.59
C ALA A 329 -5.03 -14.92 -7.47
N MET A 330 -5.58 -15.09 -6.26
CA MET A 330 -4.99 -14.54 -5.04
C MET A 330 -3.53 -14.99 -4.91
N PRO A 331 -2.62 -14.13 -4.42
CA PRO A 331 -1.29 -14.57 -3.97
C PRO A 331 -1.40 -15.77 -3.04
N PHE A 332 -0.64 -16.84 -3.33
CA PHE A 332 -0.69 -18.12 -2.63
C PHE A 332 -2.06 -18.84 -2.60
N ASN A 333 -2.99 -18.44 -3.48
CA ASN A 333 -4.33 -19.01 -3.65
C ASN A 333 -5.22 -19.02 -2.40
N VAL A 334 -4.93 -18.16 -1.42
CA VAL A 334 -5.72 -18.01 -0.19
C VAL A 334 -5.83 -16.54 0.15
N ASN A 335 -6.97 -16.14 0.70
CA ASN A 335 -7.17 -14.75 1.10
C ASN A 335 -6.38 -14.43 2.37
N ASN A 336 -6.13 -13.15 2.60
CA ASN A 336 -5.42 -12.65 3.77
C ASN A 336 -6.13 -11.40 4.31
N ILE A 337 -5.68 -10.95 5.48
CA ILE A 337 -6.13 -9.70 6.10
C ILE A 337 -4.89 -8.83 6.29
N ASP A 338 -4.88 -7.71 5.57
CA ASP A 338 -3.96 -6.59 5.78
C ASP A 338 -4.72 -5.49 6.54
N VAL A 339 -4.17 -5.01 7.65
CA VAL A 339 -4.88 -4.03 8.49
C VAL A 339 -4.90 -2.61 7.90
N THR A 340 -4.04 -2.30 6.94
CA THR A 340 -4.11 -1.06 6.16
C THR A 340 -5.22 -1.14 5.12
N VAL A 341 -5.41 -2.29 4.47
CA VAL A 341 -6.59 -2.53 3.60
C VAL A 341 -7.87 -2.38 4.43
N CYS A 342 -7.91 -2.96 5.63
CA CYS A 342 -9.00 -2.76 6.57
C CYS A 342 -9.27 -1.28 6.86
N ALA A 343 -8.22 -0.48 7.08
CA ALA A 343 -8.34 0.96 7.32
C ALA A 343 -8.94 1.71 6.10
N ASN A 344 -8.54 1.33 4.88
CA ASN A 344 -9.11 1.88 3.64
C ASN A 344 -10.58 1.52 3.47
N VAL A 345 -10.99 0.29 3.79
CA VAL A 345 -12.39 -0.12 3.77
C VAL A 345 -13.22 0.69 4.78
N LEU A 346 -12.75 0.84 6.02
CA LEU A 346 -13.44 1.67 7.01
C LEU A 346 -13.56 3.13 6.55
N PHE A 347 -12.49 3.70 5.99
CA PHE A 347 -12.53 5.06 5.46
C PHE A 347 -13.53 5.18 4.31
N GLY A 348 -13.47 4.29 3.32
CA GLY A 348 -14.35 4.29 2.15
C GLY A 348 -15.83 4.19 2.53
N ILE A 349 -16.20 3.29 3.45
CA ILE A 349 -17.57 3.20 3.97
C ILE A 349 -17.95 4.47 4.72
N THR A 350 -17.12 4.92 5.66
CA THR A 350 -17.39 6.11 6.48
C THR A 350 -17.59 7.36 5.63
N ALA A 351 -16.65 7.62 4.72
CA ALA A 351 -16.69 8.75 3.82
C ALA A 351 -17.84 8.64 2.83
N GLY A 352 -18.08 7.45 2.27
CA GLY A 352 -19.17 7.19 1.35
C GLY A 352 -20.54 7.49 1.95
N VAL A 353 -20.80 7.02 3.18
CA VAL A 353 -22.06 7.28 3.90
C VAL A 353 -22.21 8.76 4.22
N LEU A 354 -21.16 9.39 4.76
CA LEU A 354 -21.24 10.77 5.27
C LEU A 354 -21.25 11.86 4.18
N SER A 355 -20.77 11.52 2.98
CA SER A 355 -20.81 12.39 1.79
C SER A 355 -22.06 12.19 0.94
N GLY A 356 -22.76 11.06 1.10
CA GLY A 356 -23.85 10.65 0.22
C GLY A 356 -23.39 9.97 -1.07
N ALA A 357 -22.09 9.63 -1.21
CA ALA A 357 -21.60 8.82 -2.33
C ALA A 357 -22.14 7.38 -2.28
N ILE A 358 -22.51 6.88 -1.10
CA ILE A 358 -23.40 5.73 -0.95
C ILE A 358 -24.82 6.27 -0.71
N ASP A 359 -25.62 6.26 -1.77
CA ASP A 359 -26.94 6.92 -1.81
C ASP A 359 -28.09 6.04 -1.30
N LYS A 360 -27.94 4.70 -1.33
CA LYS A 360 -28.95 3.72 -0.91
C LYS A 360 -28.77 3.33 0.57
N PRO A 361 -29.70 3.70 1.47
CA PRO A 361 -29.61 3.37 2.89
C PRO A 361 -29.48 1.87 3.17
N ASP A 362 -30.25 1.04 2.45
CA ASP A 362 -30.28 -0.41 2.63
C ASP A 362 -28.90 -1.10 2.48
N LEU A 363 -27.92 -0.45 1.85
CA LEU A 363 -26.57 -0.99 1.70
C LEU A 363 -25.73 -0.85 2.97
N TYR A 364 -25.78 0.31 3.63
CA TYR A 364 -24.93 0.58 4.80
C TYR A 364 -25.63 0.37 6.13
N ILE A 365 -26.97 0.21 6.14
CA ILE A 365 -27.73 -0.21 7.33
C ILE A 365 -27.91 -1.74 7.41
N ASP A 366 -27.41 -2.50 6.44
CA ASP A 366 -27.37 -3.96 6.45
C ASP A 366 -26.58 -4.46 7.68
N GLU A 367 -27.17 -5.35 8.47
CA GLU A 367 -26.60 -5.81 9.73
C GLU A 367 -25.27 -6.56 9.57
N ASP A 368 -25.09 -7.28 8.46
CA ASP A 368 -23.85 -8.00 8.18
C ASP A 368 -22.73 -7.01 7.80
N VAL A 369 -23.06 -5.94 7.06
CA VAL A 369 -22.14 -4.83 6.76
C VAL A 369 -21.74 -4.10 8.04
N LYS A 370 -22.69 -3.77 8.92
CA LYS A 370 -22.40 -3.16 10.23
C LYS A 370 -21.49 -4.04 11.06
N MET A 371 -21.75 -5.34 11.12
CA MET A 371 -20.93 -6.29 11.85
C MET A 371 -19.51 -6.35 11.30
N ILE A 372 -19.33 -6.47 9.98
CA ILE A 372 -18.00 -6.45 9.33
C ILE A 372 -17.26 -5.16 9.69
N TYR A 373 -17.93 -4.01 9.62
CA TYR A 373 -17.35 -2.71 9.93
C TYR A 373 -16.89 -2.62 11.40
N MET A 374 -17.74 -3.00 12.36
CA MET A 374 -17.42 -2.95 13.80
C MET A 374 -16.33 -3.94 14.21
N ASN A 375 -16.37 -5.16 13.67
CA ASN A 375 -15.35 -6.19 13.92
C ASN A 375 -13.99 -5.78 13.34
N THR A 376 -13.98 -5.24 12.13
CA THR A 376 -12.76 -4.72 11.48
C THR A 376 -12.21 -3.50 12.22
N THR A 377 -13.09 -2.64 12.73
CA THR A 377 -12.67 -1.55 13.63
C THR A 377 -12.02 -2.08 14.91
N SER A 378 -12.62 -3.10 15.51
CA SER A 378 -12.07 -3.75 16.73
C SER A 378 -10.71 -4.39 16.47
N LEU A 379 -10.49 -4.95 15.29
CA LEU A 379 -9.18 -5.46 14.86
C LEU A 379 -8.14 -4.34 14.77
N ILE A 380 -8.44 -3.24 14.10
CA ILE A 380 -7.52 -2.10 13.99
C ILE A 380 -7.15 -1.55 15.37
N VAL A 381 -8.15 -1.41 16.26
CA VAL A 381 -7.92 -1.01 17.66
C VAL A 381 -7.01 -2.00 18.38
N TYR A 382 -7.25 -3.30 18.21
CA TYR A 382 -6.44 -4.35 18.81
C TYR A 382 -4.98 -4.28 18.36
N GLU A 383 -4.74 -4.11 17.06
CA GLU A 383 -3.40 -4.08 16.47
C GLU A 383 -2.62 -2.81 16.85
N ILE A 384 -3.25 -1.63 16.86
CA ILE A 384 -2.60 -0.40 17.35
C ILE A 384 -2.20 -0.55 18.83
N ALA A 385 -3.10 -1.08 19.67
CA ALA A 385 -2.83 -1.24 21.10
C ALA A 385 -1.69 -2.24 21.41
N ARG A 386 -1.36 -3.12 20.46
CA ARG A 386 -0.36 -4.19 20.62
C ARG A 386 0.84 -4.05 19.68
N ASN A 387 1.06 -2.86 19.13
CA ASN A 387 2.17 -2.60 18.21
C ASN A 387 2.20 -3.64 17.06
N LEU A 388 1.05 -3.78 16.39
CA LEU A 388 0.88 -4.66 15.23
C LEU A 388 1.24 -6.13 15.55
N SER A 389 0.86 -6.58 16.76
CA SER A 389 1.20 -7.89 17.31
C SER A 389 2.69 -8.23 17.24
N SER A 390 3.57 -7.20 17.23
CA SER A 390 5.01 -7.28 17.00
C SER A 390 5.44 -7.94 15.68
N ARG A 391 4.52 -8.04 14.71
CA ARG A 391 4.73 -8.63 13.38
C ARG A 391 4.15 -7.72 12.28
N PRO A 392 4.66 -6.47 12.18
CA PRO A 392 4.19 -5.52 11.17
C PRO A 392 4.38 -6.06 9.74
N ASP A 393 5.38 -6.92 9.52
CA ASP A 393 5.62 -7.58 8.23
C ASP A 393 4.48 -8.49 7.77
N LEU A 394 3.69 -9.03 8.72
CA LEU A 394 2.53 -9.88 8.47
C LEU A 394 1.22 -9.10 8.55
N SER A 395 1.03 -8.26 9.58
CA SER A 395 -0.22 -7.48 9.72
C SER A 395 -0.36 -6.43 8.64
N LEU A 396 0.76 -5.89 8.14
CA LEU A 396 0.86 -4.99 7.01
C LEU A 396 1.48 -5.72 5.81
N THR A 397 0.78 -6.76 5.36
CA THR A 397 1.24 -7.69 4.31
C THR A 397 1.65 -6.94 3.03
N TYR A 398 0.96 -5.87 2.66
CA TYR A 398 1.22 -5.07 1.46
C TYR A 398 1.75 -3.66 1.78
N TYR A 399 1.45 -3.10 2.95
CA TYR A 399 1.81 -1.73 3.35
C TYR A 399 2.92 -1.67 4.40
N PRO A 400 4.21 -1.79 4.05
CA PRO A 400 5.25 -1.99 5.05
C PRO A 400 5.36 -0.86 6.09
N SER A 401 4.90 0.35 5.76
CA SER A 401 4.94 1.50 6.67
C SER A 401 3.79 1.51 7.68
N LYS A 402 4.14 1.43 8.98
CA LYS A 402 3.18 1.64 10.06
C LYS A 402 2.64 3.07 10.12
N PHE A 403 3.40 4.05 9.64
CA PHE A 403 2.98 5.46 9.67
C PHE A 403 1.88 5.74 8.65
N GLU A 404 1.91 5.07 7.50
CA GLU A 404 0.82 5.10 6.53
C GLU A 404 -0.46 4.47 7.09
N PHE A 405 -0.35 3.31 7.75
CA PHE A 405 -1.46 2.68 8.47
C PHE A 405 -2.09 3.61 9.53
N TYR A 406 -1.26 4.28 10.33
CA TYR A 406 -1.75 5.25 11.32
C TYR A 406 -2.44 6.44 10.67
N TRP A 407 -1.92 6.92 9.55
CA TRP A 407 -2.54 8.03 8.84
C TRP A 407 -3.92 7.62 8.31
N PHE A 408 -4.03 6.48 7.63
CA PHE A 408 -5.31 6.00 7.10
C PHE A 408 -6.35 5.79 8.21
N THR A 409 -5.94 5.23 9.35
CA THR A 409 -6.83 5.05 10.50
C THR A 409 -7.27 6.39 11.10
N SER A 410 -6.34 7.33 11.30
CA SER A 410 -6.64 8.65 11.84
C SER A 410 -7.53 9.50 10.91
N ARG A 411 -7.45 9.29 9.58
CA ARG A 411 -8.37 9.91 8.60
C ARG A 411 -9.83 9.56 8.88
N THR A 412 -10.12 8.29 9.15
CA THR A 412 -11.46 7.83 9.53
C THR A 412 -11.91 8.49 10.84
N TYR A 413 -11.08 8.45 11.88
CA TYR A 413 -11.40 9.09 13.16
C TYR A 413 -11.67 10.59 13.03
N SER A 414 -10.82 11.32 12.31
CA SER A 414 -10.99 12.76 12.09
C SER A 414 -12.32 13.08 11.37
N LEU A 415 -12.69 12.28 10.36
CA LEU A 415 -13.98 12.42 9.70
C LEU A 415 -15.16 12.20 10.64
N LEU A 416 -15.11 11.13 11.44
CA LEU A 416 -16.14 10.84 12.43
C LEU A 416 -16.25 11.95 13.48
N ASN A 417 -15.11 12.43 14.00
CA ASN A 417 -15.06 13.45 15.04
C ASN A 417 -15.71 14.77 14.59
N ARG A 418 -15.47 15.17 13.34
CA ARG A 418 -16.08 16.36 12.72
C ARG A 418 -17.59 16.26 12.57
N LYS A 419 -18.13 15.06 12.34
CA LYS A 419 -19.58 14.85 12.21
C LYS A 419 -20.25 14.69 13.57
N TYR A 420 -19.65 13.93 14.48
CA TYR A 420 -20.16 13.75 15.84
C TYR A 420 -20.31 15.08 16.58
N GLY A 421 -19.32 15.98 16.46
CA GLY A 421 -19.38 17.34 17.03
C GLY A 421 -20.54 18.22 16.54
N LYS A 422 -21.30 17.80 15.52
CA LYS A 422 -22.46 18.52 14.97
C LYS A 422 -23.83 17.98 15.45
N GLY A 423 -23.85 17.03 16.39
CA GLY A 423 -25.10 16.53 16.98
C GLY A 423 -25.21 15.01 17.12
N GLY A 424 -24.10 14.28 17.10
CA GLY A 424 -24.07 12.81 17.18
C GLY A 424 -24.43 12.12 15.86
N PHE A 425 -24.54 10.79 15.92
CA PHE A 425 -25.02 9.97 14.79
C PHE A 425 -26.47 9.52 15.04
N PRO A 426 -27.30 9.41 13.99
CA PRO A 426 -28.62 8.78 14.12
C PRO A 426 -28.46 7.29 14.47
N LYS A 427 -29.50 6.69 15.05
CA LYS A 427 -29.46 5.30 15.56
C LYS A 427 -29.04 4.30 14.49
N GLU A 428 -29.47 4.52 13.25
CA GLU A 428 -29.15 3.67 12.10
C GLU A 428 -27.65 3.65 11.77
N LEU A 429 -26.89 4.64 12.25
CA LEU A 429 -25.45 4.81 12.06
C LEU A 429 -24.64 4.60 13.37
N GLU A 430 -25.19 3.89 14.35
CA GLU A 430 -24.52 3.62 15.63
C GLU A 430 -23.16 2.90 15.48
N TYR A 431 -22.96 2.15 14.39
CA TYR A 431 -21.68 1.52 14.07
C TYR A 431 -20.56 2.54 13.74
N LEU A 432 -20.92 3.72 13.20
CA LEU A 432 -19.98 4.83 13.01
C LEU A 432 -19.62 5.47 14.36
N GLU A 433 -20.60 5.57 15.26
CA GLU A 433 -20.37 6.03 16.63
C GLU A 433 -19.44 5.06 17.39
N PHE A 434 -19.68 3.76 17.28
CA PHE A 434 -18.79 2.73 17.81
C PHE A 434 -17.35 2.96 17.35
N ALA A 435 -17.12 3.14 16.06
CA ALA A 435 -15.77 3.38 15.55
C ALA A 435 -15.14 4.66 16.07
N TRP A 436 -15.92 5.74 16.19
CA TRP A 436 -15.43 6.99 16.78
C TRP A 436 -15.00 6.79 18.24
N GLN A 437 -15.83 6.11 19.03
CA GLN A 437 -15.60 5.85 20.45
C GLN A 437 -14.39 4.93 20.68
N THR A 438 -14.13 3.96 19.79
CA THR A 438 -13.07 2.98 19.98
C THR A 438 -11.74 3.40 19.36
N LEU A 439 -11.75 4.07 18.19
CA LEU A 439 -10.52 4.52 17.53
C LEU A 439 -9.88 5.69 18.28
N GLY A 440 -10.67 6.66 18.75
CA GLY A 440 -10.16 7.87 19.40
C GLY A 440 -9.18 7.60 20.56
N PRO A 441 -9.56 6.80 21.58
CA PRO A 441 -8.68 6.46 22.68
C PRO A 441 -7.38 5.79 22.24
N VAL A 442 -7.45 4.83 21.31
CA VAL A 442 -6.26 4.09 20.87
C VAL A 442 -5.31 4.97 20.07
N LEU A 443 -5.83 5.89 19.25
CA LEU A 443 -5.05 6.85 18.48
C LEU A 443 -4.37 7.88 19.39
N LYS A 444 -5.12 8.44 20.34
CA LYS A 444 -4.61 9.42 21.32
C LYS A 444 -3.59 8.81 22.29
N GLN A 445 -3.72 7.53 22.65
CA GLN A 445 -2.83 6.89 23.61
C GLN A 445 -1.68 6.12 22.95
N TYR A 446 -2.00 5.06 22.22
CA TYR A 446 -1.01 4.07 21.77
C TYR A 446 -0.31 4.53 20.49
N MET A 447 -1.06 4.93 19.46
CA MET A 447 -0.47 5.45 18.22
C MET A 447 0.35 6.70 18.49
N THR A 448 -0.20 7.69 19.21
CA THR A 448 0.50 8.94 19.53
C THR A 448 1.82 8.64 20.24
N LYS A 449 1.83 7.74 21.22
CA LYS A 449 3.06 7.34 21.91
C LYS A 449 4.09 6.72 20.96
N ASP A 450 3.66 5.78 20.11
CA ASP A 450 4.55 5.10 19.16
C ASP A 450 5.15 6.08 18.13
N VAL A 451 4.33 6.98 17.59
CA VAL A 451 4.78 8.01 16.65
C VAL A 451 5.74 8.98 17.33
N ILE A 452 5.42 9.49 18.51
CA ILE A 452 6.30 10.42 19.25
C ILE A 452 7.67 9.77 19.56
N LEU A 453 7.68 8.49 19.93
CA LEU A 453 8.93 7.75 20.19
C LEU A 453 9.74 7.46 18.92
N SER A 454 9.13 7.54 17.74
CA SER A 454 9.80 7.30 16.46
C SER A 454 10.51 8.55 15.91
N PHE A 455 10.24 9.74 16.45
CA PHE A 455 10.92 10.95 16.00
C PHE A 455 12.39 11.00 16.46
N ALA A 456 13.28 11.20 15.48
CA ALA A 456 14.63 11.67 15.70
C ALA A 456 14.68 13.20 15.58
N LEU A 457 15.70 13.82 16.18
CA LEU A 457 15.97 15.25 16.05
C LEU A 457 17.27 15.46 15.27
N ASP A 458 17.27 16.46 14.38
CA ASP A 458 18.49 16.92 13.74
C ASP A 458 19.29 17.87 14.64
N THR A 459 20.40 18.39 14.12
CA THR A 459 21.29 19.30 14.87
C THR A 459 20.65 20.64 15.23
N MET A 460 19.57 21.02 14.55
CA MET A 460 18.80 22.24 14.81
C MET A 460 17.57 21.97 15.70
N GLY A 461 17.37 20.71 16.14
CA GLY A 461 16.23 20.30 16.95
C GLY A 461 14.93 20.12 16.17
N ARG A 462 14.99 20.07 14.84
CA ARG A 462 13.85 19.75 13.96
C ARG A 462 13.64 18.24 13.94
N ALA A 463 12.40 17.82 13.80
CA ALA A 463 12.03 16.42 14.01
C ALA A 463 11.78 15.69 12.68
N PHE A 464 12.21 14.44 12.58
CA PHE A 464 11.96 13.59 11.42
C PHE A 464 11.78 12.14 11.84
N VAL A 465 11.21 11.34 10.94
CA VAL A 465 11.00 9.91 11.10
C VAL A 465 11.59 9.20 9.89
N ASP A 466 12.36 8.14 10.14
CA ASP A 466 12.76 7.20 9.08
C ASP A 466 12.04 5.90 9.33
N ASP A 467 11.70 5.19 8.27
CA ASP A 467 11.07 3.87 8.37
C ASP A 467 12.12 2.79 8.11
N PHE A 468 12.31 2.36 6.87
CA PHE A 468 13.29 1.30 6.57
C PHE A 468 14.04 1.48 5.25
N LEU A 469 13.54 2.27 4.30
CA LEU A 469 14.11 2.28 2.96
C LEU A 469 15.50 2.93 2.95
N GLY A 470 16.50 2.14 2.54
CA GLY A 470 17.91 2.56 2.53
C GLY A 470 18.60 2.59 3.90
N ASP A 471 17.94 2.08 4.94
CA ASP A 471 18.54 1.87 6.25
C ASP A 471 19.13 0.46 6.33
N GLY A 472 20.40 0.30 6.72
CA GLY A 472 21.04 -1.03 6.72
C GLY A 472 22.02 -1.25 5.57
N ASP A 473 22.19 -0.28 4.67
CA ASP A 473 23.27 -0.30 3.68
C ASP A 473 24.64 -0.24 4.36
N LEU A 474 25.70 -0.68 3.68
CA LEU A 474 27.06 -0.70 4.19
C LEU A 474 27.93 0.33 3.43
N ASP A 475 28.83 0.99 4.16
CA ASP A 475 29.91 1.77 3.56
C ASP A 475 31.09 0.88 3.15
N PHE A 476 32.11 1.48 2.52
CA PHE A 476 33.32 0.76 2.07
C PHE A 476 34.17 0.17 3.22
N LYS A 477 33.82 0.44 4.48
CA LYS A 477 34.43 -0.13 5.69
C LYS A 477 33.47 -1.08 6.42
N ASN A 478 32.36 -1.46 5.80
CA ASN A 478 31.29 -2.29 6.37
C ASN A 478 30.58 -1.67 7.58
N PHE A 479 30.55 -0.34 7.70
CA PHE A 479 29.69 0.32 8.67
C PHE A 479 28.29 0.52 8.10
N THR A 480 27.28 0.26 8.93
CA THR A 480 25.89 0.51 8.57
C THR A 480 25.62 1.99 8.36
N LEU A 481 25.10 2.31 7.18
CA LEU A 481 24.61 3.61 6.76
C LEU A 481 23.11 3.71 6.97
N ARG A 482 22.67 4.94 7.24
CA ARG A 482 21.27 5.33 7.27
C ARG A 482 21.01 6.31 6.14
N ARG A 483 20.55 5.81 4.99
CA ARG A 483 20.24 6.67 3.84
C ARG A 483 18.86 7.31 3.96
N ALA A 484 17.95 6.68 4.70
CA ALA A 484 16.62 7.19 4.99
C ALA A 484 15.87 7.70 3.74
N GLU A 485 15.80 6.84 2.73
CA GLU A 485 15.25 7.18 1.42
C GLU A 485 13.72 7.38 1.47
N ASP A 486 13.06 7.00 2.56
CA ASP A 486 11.64 7.23 2.84
C ASP A 486 11.36 8.34 3.88
N ARG A 487 12.39 9.03 4.40
CA ARG A 487 12.28 10.00 5.50
C ARG A 487 11.20 11.06 5.28
N ILE A 488 11.15 11.65 4.08
CA ILE A 488 10.16 12.69 3.74
C ILE A 488 8.74 12.12 3.89
N PHE A 489 8.50 10.95 3.32
CA PHE A 489 7.19 10.30 3.35
C PHE A 489 6.78 9.91 4.76
N SER A 490 7.65 9.19 5.48
CA SER A 490 7.40 8.71 6.84
C SER A 490 7.18 9.86 7.82
N THR A 491 7.94 10.95 7.69
CA THR A 491 7.73 12.17 8.48
C THR A 491 6.36 12.81 8.17
N ALA A 492 5.97 12.91 6.89
CA ALA A 492 4.67 13.45 6.52
C ALA A 492 3.50 12.60 7.06
N MET A 493 3.61 11.27 6.98
CA MET A 493 2.59 10.36 7.50
C MET A 493 2.46 10.43 9.01
N ALA A 494 3.58 10.51 9.74
CA ALA A 494 3.59 10.73 11.18
C ALA A 494 2.91 12.06 11.57
N VAL A 495 3.26 13.15 10.89
CA VAL A 495 2.66 14.48 11.13
C VAL A 495 1.16 14.47 10.84
N ASN A 496 0.75 13.94 9.69
CA ASN A 496 -0.66 13.83 9.33
C ASN A 496 -1.43 12.98 10.36
N SER A 497 -0.89 11.84 10.78
CA SER A 497 -1.50 10.98 11.81
C SER A 497 -1.78 11.75 13.11
N LEU A 498 -0.81 12.54 13.57
CA LEU A 498 -0.96 13.34 14.79
C LEU A 498 -1.96 14.50 14.60
N ILE A 499 -1.89 15.23 13.48
CA ILE A 499 -2.83 16.32 13.19
C ILE A 499 -4.26 15.80 13.13
N TYR A 500 -4.52 14.71 12.40
CA TYR A 500 -5.87 14.15 12.26
C TYR A 500 -6.42 13.59 13.57
N THR A 501 -5.55 13.18 14.49
CA THR A 501 -5.93 12.69 15.82
C THR A 501 -6.24 13.80 16.81
N TRP A 502 -5.46 14.88 16.78
CA TRP A 502 -5.45 15.92 17.82
C TRP A 502 -6.05 17.25 17.39
N THR A 503 -6.65 17.33 16.20
CA THR A 503 -7.34 18.53 15.74
C THR A 503 -8.75 18.23 15.24
N ILE A 504 -9.59 19.26 15.26
CA ILE A 504 -10.97 19.23 14.78
C ILE A 504 -11.14 20.36 13.78
N PHE A 505 -11.68 20.05 12.60
CA PHE A 505 -12.00 21.08 11.61
C PHE A 505 -13.33 21.76 11.94
N ASP A 506 -13.28 23.06 12.22
CA ASP A 506 -14.46 23.90 12.35
C ASP A 506 -14.94 24.33 10.96
N GLY A 507 -16.08 23.78 10.53
CA GLY A 507 -16.66 24.11 9.23
C GLY A 507 -17.23 25.52 9.12
N LYS A 508 -17.41 26.27 10.21
CA LYS A 508 -17.87 27.67 10.18
C LYS A 508 -16.71 28.61 9.88
N ASP A 509 -15.64 28.50 10.66
CA ASP A 509 -14.46 29.35 10.55
C ASP A 509 -13.46 28.82 9.50
N ARG A 510 -13.67 27.60 8.99
CA ARG A 510 -12.80 26.88 8.05
C ARG A 510 -11.36 26.68 8.56
N HIS A 511 -11.21 26.57 9.87
CA HIS A 511 -9.92 26.37 10.54
C HIS A 511 -9.87 25.04 11.30
N LEU A 512 -8.66 24.52 11.48
CA LEU A 512 -8.41 23.44 12.43
C LEU A 512 -8.21 24.03 13.82
N VAL A 513 -8.74 23.36 14.83
CA VAL A 513 -8.57 23.72 16.24
C VAL A 513 -8.01 22.53 16.99
N TRP A 514 -7.05 22.75 17.87
CA TRP A 514 -6.56 21.71 18.77
C TRP A 514 -7.68 21.14 19.63
N ASP A 515 -7.70 19.82 19.78
CA ASP A 515 -8.47 19.19 20.85
C ASP A 515 -7.98 19.73 22.20
N ILE A 516 -8.91 19.99 23.13
CA ILE A 516 -8.62 20.57 24.44
C ILE A 516 -7.64 19.71 25.25
N ASP A 517 -7.65 18.41 25.01
CA ASP A 517 -6.77 17.45 25.69
C ASP A 517 -5.42 17.26 24.98
N THR A 518 -5.13 18.02 23.92
CA THR A 518 -3.87 17.89 23.17
C THR A 518 -2.66 18.23 24.03
N PRO A 519 -1.74 17.28 24.29
CA PRO A 519 -0.56 17.56 25.08
C PRO A 519 0.42 18.50 24.36
N ASP A 520 1.08 19.39 25.10
CA ASP A 520 2.01 20.38 24.51
C ASP A 520 3.22 19.74 23.82
N HIS A 521 3.67 18.58 24.30
CA HIS A 521 4.76 17.86 23.63
C HIS A 521 4.35 17.34 22.25
N VAL A 522 3.07 17.01 22.03
CA VAL A 522 2.53 16.63 20.71
C VAL A 522 2.55 17.84 19.79
N LYS A 523 2.04 18.99 20.24
CA LYS A 523 2.07 20.25 19.45
C LYS A 523 3.49 20.64 19.07
N THR A 524 4.42 20.55 20.03
CA THR A 524 5.84 20.85 19.84
C THR A 524 6.47 19.92 18.80
N MET A 525 6.17 18.62 18.87
CA MET A 525 6.74 17.66 17.93
C MET A 525 6.19 17.87 16.51
N ILE A 526 4.89 18.11 16.37
CA ILE A 526 4.27 18.48 15.09
C ILE A 526 4.96 19.72 14.51
N ALA A 527 5.14 20.78 15.29
CA ALA A 527 5.79 22.02 14.83
C ALA A 527 7.23 21.77 14.34
N ARG A 528 8.02 20.99 15.09
CA ARG A 528 9.40 20.63 14.72
C ARG A 528 9.47 19.78 13.45
N ALA A 529 8.51 18.88 13.27
CA ALA A 529 8.45 18.01 12.09
C ALA A 529 7.97 18.76 10.85
N VAL A 530 7.01 19.66 11.02
CA VAL A 530 6.58 20.57 9.96
C VAL A 530 7.71 21.48 9.50
N ASP A 531 8.50 22.00 10.44
CA ASP A 531 9.68 22.80 10.11
C ASP A 531 10.71 21.99 9.30
N TRP A 532 10.97 20.74 9.73
CA TRP A 532 11.83 19.82 8.98
C TRP A 532 11.32 19.58 7.54
N LEU A 533 10.03 19.24 7.39
CA LEU A 533 9.41 19.00 6.08
C LEU A 533 9.48 20.24 5.19
N ASN A 534 9.21 21.42 5.75
CA ASN A 534 9.23 22.69 5.03
C ASN A 534 10.60 22.98 4.40
N ILE A 535 11.68 22.62 5.09
CA ILE A 535 13.05 22.90 4.67
C ILE A 535 13.57 21.82 3.70
N HIS A 536 13.31 20.55 3.99
CA HIS A 536 14.00 19.44 3.32
C HIS A 536 13.22 18.82 2.14
N THR A 537 11.90 19.01 2.04
CA THR A 537 11.10 18.32 1.02
C THR A 537 11.49 18.70 -0.42
N LEU A 538 11.76 19.98 -0.67
CA LEU A 538 12.10 20.50 -2.00
C LEU A 538 13.60 20.82 -2.16
N SER A 539 14.44 20.47 -1.17
CA SER A 539 15.88 20.79 -1.20
C SER A 539 16.68 19.92 -2.17
N GLY A 540 16.20 18.71 -2.45
CA GLY A 540 16.93 17.68 -3.21
C GLY A 540 17.94 16.88 -2.37
N GLU A 541 18.04 17.15 -1.07
CA GLU A 541 18.92 16.42 -0.15
C GLU A 541 18.46 14.98 0.07
N TYR A 542 17.15 14.78 0.24
CA TYR A 542 16.55 13.47 0.45
C TYR A 542 15.76 13.04 -0.78
N LYS A 543 15.71 11.72 -1.01
CA LYS A 543 14.81 11.14 -1.99
C LYS A 543 13.38 11.23 -1.46
N PRO A 544 12.38 11.55 -2.30
CA PRO A 544 10.97 11.54 -1.90
C PRO A 544 10.39 10.13 -2.05
N TRP A 545 11.20 9.08 -1.88
CA TRP A 545 10.70 7.72 -2.08
C TRP A 545 9.79 7.31 -0.96
N ASN A 546 9.01 6.29 -1.24
CA ASN A 546 8.17 5.61 -0.27
C ASN A 546 8.04 4.15 -0.69
N ALA A 547 7.60 3.32 0.24
CA ALA A 547 7.13 1.99 -0.04
C ALA A 547 5.64 1.93 0.28
N PHE A 548 4.83 2.73 -0.46
CA PHE A 548 3.39 2.80 -0.22
C PHE A 548 2.69 1.46 -0.45
N PHE A 549 3.30 0.57 -1.23
CA PHE A 549 2.83 -0.79 -1.46
C PHE A 549 4.02 -1.73 -1.69
N SER A 550 3.84 -3.02 -1.45
CA SER A 550 4.89 -4.03 -1.56
C SER A 550 4.33 -5.40 -1.91
N GLY A 551 5.20 -6.28 -2.39
CA GLY A 551 4.86 -7.69 -2.53
C GLY A 551 4.61 -8.34 -1.17
N SER A 552 3.69 -9.31 -1.12
CA SER A 552 3.34 -9.99 0.12
C SER A 552 4.46 -10.84 0.74
N GLY A 553 5.53 -11.13 -0.01
CA GLY A 553 6.74 -11.81 0.47
C GLY A 553 7.91 -10.83 0.54
N LYS A 554 8.45 -10.66 1.75
CA LYS A 554 9.57 -9.79 2.14
C LYS A 554 10.81 -10.56 2.60
N GLY A 555 10.92 -11.83 2.19
CA GLY A 555 11.92 -12.81 2.67
C GLY A 555 11.25 -14.08 3.19
N VAL A 556 12.04 -15.13 3.43
CA VAL A 556 11.53 -16.47 3.81
C VAL A 556 10.64 -16.40 5.05
N ASN A 557 10.99 -15.54 6.00
CA ASN A 557 10.25 -15.40 7.26
C ASN A 557 8.85 -14.80 7.11
N SER A 558 8.55 -14.22 5.96
CA SER A 558 7.24 -13.64 5.62
C SER A 558 6.47 -14.45 4.58
N MET A 559 6.99 -15.62 4.17
CA MET A 559 6.28 -16.57 3.31
C MET A 559 5.28 -17.38 4.14
N PRO A 560 4.19 -17.93 3.57
CA PRO A 560 3.20 -18.69 4.35
C PRO A 560 3.70 -20.07 4.80
N PHE A 561 4.71 -20.62 4.14
CA PHE A 561 5.17 -22.00 4.34
C PHE A 561 5.70 -22.33 5.75
N PRO A 562 6.44 -21.46 6.44
CA PRO A 562 6.92 -21.73 7.79
C PRO A 562 5.82 -21.70 8.87
N TYR A 563 4.60 -21.26 8.55
CA TYR A 563 3.53 -21.05 9.51
C TYR A 563 2.60 -22.26 9.62
N PRO A 564 2.04 -22.54 10.81
CA PRO A 564 1.16 -23.68 11.00
C PRO A 564 -0.07 -23.65 10.08
N THR A 565 -0.44 -24.80 9.53
CA THR A 565 -1.61 -24.98 8.66
C THR A 565 -2.35 -26.26 9.01
N ASN A 566 -3.67 -26.27 8.82
CA ASN A 566 -4.51 -27.47 8.98
C ASN A 566 -5.30 -27.82 7.70
N ARG A 567 -5.28 -26.97 6.67
CA ARG A 567 -5.84 -27.22 5.33
C ARG A 567 -4.73 -27.20 4.28
N ARG A 568 -4.45 -28.37 3.72
CA ARG A 568 -3.43 -28.60 2.67
C ARG A 568 -4.02 -29.50 1.59
N GLU A 569 -4.43 -28.90 0.48
CA GLU A 569 -5.06 -29.62 -0.63
C GLU A 569 -4.62 -29.10 -1.99
N TYR A 570 -4.49 -29.98 -2.97
CA TYR A 570 -4.41 -29.59 -4.38
C TYR A 570 -5.78 -29.12 -4.86
N PHE A 571 -5.84 -28.40 -5.99
CA PHE A 571 -7.11 -27.94 -6.57
C PHE A 571 -8.08 -29.07 -6.94
N ASN A 572 -7.58 -30.29 -7.14
CA ASN A 572 -8.42 -31.48 -7.35
C ASN A 572 -8.98 -32.09 -6.04
N GLY A 573 -8.69 -31.48 -4.88
CA GLY A 573 -9.16 -31.90 -3.57
C GLY A 573 -8.29 -32.93 -2.85
N THR A 574 -7.20 -33.43 -3.45
CA THR A 574 -6.31 -34.39 -2.75
C THR A 574 -5.39 -33.66 -1.78
N THR A 575 -5.14 -34.25 -0.61
CA THR A 575 -4.28 -33.65 0.41
C THR A 575 -2.80 -33.92 0.15
N PHE A 576 -1.92 -33.06 0.66
CA PHE A 576 -0.46 -33.29 0.67
C PHE A 576 0.14 -33.14 2.08
N PRO A 577 1.26 -33.83 2.37
CA PRO A 577 1.88 -33.79 3.69
C PRO A 577 2.63 -32.47 3.92
N ASP A 578 2.76 -32.09 5.19
CA ASP A 578 3.49 -30.90 5.64
C ASP A 578 5.01 -30.98 5.49
N THR A 579 5.51 -32.15 5.07
CA THR A 579 6.94 -32.44 4.99
C THR A 579 7.50 -32.26 3.58
N LYS A 580 6.65 -31.96 2.60
CA LYS A 580 7.05 -31.87 1.19
C LYS A 580 6.32 -30.73 0.49
N PHE A 581 7.10 -29.84 -0.11
CA PHE A 581 6.53 -28.79 -0.96
C PHE A 581 5.72 -29.38 -2.12
N PRO A 582 4.56 -28.80 -2.43
CA PRO A 582 3.79 -29.18 -3.61
C PRO A 582 4.63 -28.91 -4.88
N PRO A 583 4.65 -29.83 -5.85
CA PRO A 583 5.48 -29.69 -7.07
C PRO A 583 4.88 -28.71 -8.09
N THR A 584 3.66 -28.21 -7.86
CA THR A 584 2.94 -27.28 -8.73
C THR A 584 2.36 -26.14 -7.90
N PRO A 585 2.06 -24.98 -8.50
CA PRO A 585 1.41 -23.86 -7.79
C PRO A 585 -0.10 -24.04 -7.55
N THR A 586 -0.68 -25.17 -7.97
CA THR A 586 -2.13 -25.45 -7.92
C THR A 586 -2.55 -26.11 -6.62
N PHE A 587 -2.40 -25.38 -5.51
CA PHE A 587 -2.72 -25.85 -4.16
C PHE A 587 -3.33 -24.75 -3.29
N ILE A 588 -4.00 -25.18 -2.23
CA ILE A 588 -4.46 -24.36 -1.11
C ILE A 588 -3.62 -24.73 0.11
N LEU A 589 -3.03 -23.71 0.73
CA LEU A 589 -2.30 -23.80 1.99
C LEU A 589 -2.89 -22.78 2.96
N ALA A 590 -3.71 -23.23 3.91
CA ALA A 590 -4.50 -22.33 4.75
C ALA A 590 -4.62 -22.82 6.20
N MET A 591 -4.96 -21.87 7.07
CA MET A 591 -5.58 -22.17 8.35
C MET A 591 -7.10 -22.11 8.20
N GLN A 592 -7.78 -23.20 8.54
CA GLN A 592 -9.22 -23.35 8.49
C GLN A 592 -9.81 -23.34 9.90
N GLY A 593 -10.74 -22.43 10.13
CA GLY A 593 -11.45 -22.28 11.40
C GLY A 593 -10.58 -21.78 12.55
N TYR A 594 -11.08 -21.95 13.76
CA TYR A 594 -10.36 -21.61 15.00
C TYR A 594 -9.74 -22.85 15.65
N ILE A 595 -8.46 -22.75 16.02
CA ILE A 595 -7.67 -23.76 16.73
C ILE A 595 -7.41 -23.34 18.18
N SER A 596 -7.54 -24.29 19.12
CA SER A 596 -7.27 -24.10 20.55
C SER A 596 -5.82 -23.67 20.84
N GLU A 597 -5.58 -23.07 22.01
CA GLU A 597 -4.24 -22.56 22.37
C GLU A 597 -3.20 -23.68 22.45
N ASP A 598 -3.57 -24.78 23.10
CA ASP A 598 -2.69 -25.92 23.30
C ASP A 598 -2.32 -26.58 21.98
N GLU A 599 -3.30 -26.73 21.08
CA GLU A 599 -3.09 -27.30 19.76
C GLU A 599 -2.20 -26.40 18.90
N TYR A 600 -2.48 -25.10 18.82
CA TYR A 600 -1.68 -24.18 18.02
C TYR A 600 -0.26 -24.04 18.56
N THR A 601 -0.09 -23.98 19.89
CA THR A 601 1.23 -23.98 20.55
C THR A 601 2.02 -25.26 20.25
N ALA A 602 1.34 -26.41 20.14
CA ALA A 602 1.99 -27.64 19.73
C ALA A 602 2.45 -27.60 18.27
N MET A 603 1.65 -27.00 17.36
CA MET A 603 2.03 -26.83 15.97
C MET A 603 3.25 -25.91 15.81
N LEU A 604 3.30 -24.78 16.52
CA LEU A 604 4.44 -23.84 16.49
C LEU A 604 5.80 -24.45 16.88
N LYS A 605 5.78 -25.57 17.62
CA LYS A 605 6.98 -26.30 18.05
C LYS A 605 7.47 -27.33 17.03
N GLN A 606 6.79 -27.44 15.88
CA GLN A 606 7.11 -28.39 14.83
C GLN A 606 7.58 -27.67 13.57
N PRO A 607 8.48 -28.28 12.77
CA PRO A 607 8.85 -27.73 11.48
C PRO A 607 7.73 -27.93 10.46
N HIS A 608 7.42 -26.87 9.70
CA HIS A 608 6.49 -26.86 8.57
C HIS A 608 7.29 -26.71 7.28
N PHE A 609 7.17 -27.68 6.37
CA PHE A 609 8.01 -27.80 5.16
C PHE A 609 9.53 -27.72 5.46
N GLY A 610 9.93 -28.25 6.62
CA GLY A 610 11.33 -28.25 7.08
C GLY A 610 11.78 -26.94 7.74
N MET A 611 10.90 -25.96 7.93
CA MET A 611 11.21 -24.66 8.52
C MET A 611 10.46 -24.47 9.84
N MET A 612 11.13 -23.88 10.84
CA MET A 612 10.47 -23.46 12.07
C MET A 612 9.68 -22.17 11.85
N THR A 613 8.55 -22.02 12.54
CA THR A 613 7.79 -20.77 12.49
C THR A 613 8.61 -19.59 13.02
N PRO A 614 8.82 -18.53 12.23
CA PRO A 614 9.48 -17.31 12.68
C PRO A 614 8.58 -16.60 13.69
N LEU A 615 9.03 -16.51 14.94
CA LEU A 615 8.26 -15.91 16.03
C LEU A 615 8.49 -14.40 16.17
N THR A 616 9.59 -13.88 15.62
CA THR A 616 10.03 -12.50 15.79
C THR A 616 10.27 -11.83 14.44
N PHE A 617 9.97 -10.53 14.37
CA PHE A 617 10.34 -9.69 13.24
C PHE A 617 11.60 -8.89 13.58
N ASN A 618 12.65 -9.04 12.77
CA ASN A 618 13.95 -8.40 13.01
C ASN A 618 14.15 -7.11 12.18
N GLY A 619 13.13 -6.68 11.43
CA GLY A 619 13.20 -5.55 10.50
C GLY A 619 13.26 -5.98 9.03
N TYR A 620 12.84 -5.08 8.13
CA TYR A 620 12.74 -5.36 6.70
C TYR A 620 14.09 -5.57 6.01
N ASN A 621 15.17 -5.08 6.61
CA ASN A 621 16.54 -5.16 6.08
C ASN A 621 17.45 -6.03 6.97
N SER A 622 16.87 -7.01 7.66
CA SER A 622 17.60 -7.88 8.61
C SER A 622 18.30 -9.07 7.94
N GLU A 623 17.89 -9.46 6.74
CA GLU A 623 18.44 -10.61 5.99
C GLU A 623 19.24 -10.13 4.78
N ILE A 624 20.57 -10.14 4.87
CA ILE A 624 21.44 -9.77 3.75
C ILE A 624 21.18 -10.68 2.54
N GLY A 625 21.05 -10.07 1.36
CA GLY A 625 20.79 -10.76 0.10
C GLY A 625 19.31 -11.11 -0.14
N SER A 626 18.42 -10.80 0.81
CA SER A 626 16.98 -10.80 0.56
C SER A 626 16.56 -9.48 -0.08
N PHE A 627 15.56 -9.53 -0.96
CA PHE A 627 14.91 -8.35 -1.51
C PHE A 627 13.44 -8.63 -1.76
N PHE A 628 12.65 -7.57 -1.88
CA PHE A 628 11.25 -7.68 -2.26
C PHE A 628 10.83 -6.48 -3.12
N PRO A 629 9.83 -6.65 -4.00
CA PRO A 629 9.31 -5.55 -4.78
C PRO A 629 8.51 -4.58 -3.91
N PHE A 630 8.71 -3.29 -4.14
CA PHE A 630 7.91 -2.23 -3.57
C PHE A 630 7.57 -1.17 -4.62
N TRP A 631 6.50 -0.43 -4.38
CA TRP A 631 6.06 0.66 -5.23
C TRP A 631 6.36 1.98 -4.56
N SER A 632 6.92 2.89 -5.34
CA SER A 632 7.23 4.26 -4.92
C SER A 632 6.56 5.25 -5.86
N CYS A 633 6.02 6.32 -5.30
CA CYS A 633 5.46 7.43 -6.08
C CYS A 633 5.83 8.78 -5.47
N ASP A 634 6.71 9.51 -6.13
CA ASP A 634 7.18 10.82 -5.69
C ASP A 634 6.03 11.83 -5.56
N ALA A 635 5.06 11.81 -6.50
CA ALA A 635 3.89 12.69 -6.45
C ALA A 635 3.04 12.42 -5.20
N TYR A 636 2.93 11.15 -4.79
CA TYR A 636 2.23 10.78 -3.58
C TYR A 636 2.95 11.30 -2.34
N THR A 637 4.28 11.16 -2.24
CA THR A 637 5.08 11.77 -1.17
C THR A 637 4.86 13.27 -1.08
N TYR A 638 4.98 13.98 -2.22
CA TYR A 638 4.76 15.43 -2.22
C TYR A 638 3.33 15.81 -1.82
N SER A 639 2.34 15.03 -2.23
CA SER A 639 0.94 15.26 -1.84
C SER A 639 0.69 15.01 -0.36
N ALA A 640 1.35 14.02 0.25
CA ALA A 640 1.27 13.76 1.69
C ALA A 640 1.90 14.90 2.51
N VAL A 641 3.05 15.42 2.05
CA VAL A 641 3.68 16.61 2.64
C VAL A 641 2.78 17.84 2.47
N LEU A 642 2.17 18.02 1.30
CA LEU A 642 1.24 19.13 1.04
C LEU A 642 0.09 19.14 2.07
N VAL A 643 -0.52 17.98 2.34
CA VAL A 643 -1.56 17.84 3.37
C VAL A 643 -1.03 18.24 4.75
N ALA A 644 0.16 17.76 5.13
CA ALA A 644 0.76 18.04 6.43
C ALA A 644 1.00 19.54 6.65
N LEU A 645 1.64 20.19 5.68
CA LEU A 645 1.95 21.62 5.73
C LEU A 645 0.68 22.47 5.66
N ALA A 646 -0.22 22.18 4.73
CA ALA A 646 -1.45 22.96 4.53
C ALA A 646 -2.38 22.87 5.75
N ASN A 647 -2.50 21.68 6.36
CA ASN A 647 -3.28 21.51 7.58
C ASN A 647 -2.63 22.23 8.76
N TYR A 648 -1.31 22.09 8.96
CA TYR A 648 -0.63 22.78 10.06
C TYR A 648 -0.81 24.30 10.00
N GLN A 649 -0.68 24.90 8.82
CA GLN A 649 -0.93 26.33 8.63
C GLN A 649 -2.37 26.75 8.91
N ASN A 650 -3.32 25.82 8.81
CA ASN A 650 -4.72 26.07 9.05
C ASN A 650 -5.13 25.86 10.52
N ILE A 651 -4.20 25.44 11.38
CA ILE A 651 -4.47 25.33 12.82
C ILE A 651 -4.48 26.73 13.44
N ARG A 652 -5.58 27.06 14.10
CA ARG A 652 -5.72 28.31 14.87
C ARG A 652 -4.75 28.30 16.05
N GLN A 653 -3.83 29.27 16.05
CA GLN A 653 -2.87 29.47 17.14
C GLN A 653 -3.51 30.04 18.39
#